data_AF-A0A8H7G0J5-F1
#
_entry.id   AF-A0A8H7G0J5-F1
#
_cell.length_a   1.000
_cell.length_b   1.000
_cell.length_c   1.000
_cell.angle_alpha   90.00
_cell.angle_beta   90.00
_cell.angle_gamma   90.00
#
_symmetry.space_group_name_H-M   'P 1'
#
loop_
_entity.id
_entity.type
_entity.pdbx_description
1 polymer ?
#
loop_
_entity_poly.entity_id
_entity_poly.type
_entity_poly.pdbx_seq_one_letter_code
_entity_poly.pdbx_strand_id
1 'polypeptide(L)'
;MNDIRSVNALFRMSLQSALIGFLLSRLLPTPLSAQELVVCQTTAVATGTMPLAAGFVGILPALGLLDEEKDGTPPVVLTWVAAIGWSCSVAFFGVFLSPPIRKQVIIKEQLAFPSGTATAQLISVLHHLPPPDTSLRRRSGYAVVNSEADDEAQSTAPDVAEDTELEQRAAIARQGVKQQGWSDLLWSFLASGVMTGMLVGWGILSPISKRAGWAPGPVGDMTSGARGWILWVSLSIMCADSVVSLLPVVAEFAQKLFSRRTASIEGKDDGECETEERLVPLPWVLWGLGGSVVVGTGLVWVVFGHEGIRPWATIIGFVVGGLLSVLGVRALGETDLNPVSGLGKISQLLFAWIQPGNIVANIIAGGVAEAGAQQAGDLMQDLKTGHLIHASPRAQFFGQLIGSSVSIVVTSTAYSLYQRAYTIPGPSFPAPTAYVWLSLARLLRDGQLPEHCGVFMLAFAILFAAIAGLKIYAARRDWPYSKWIPSGVAFAIGFLNTPSFSLARLVGGIIEHVYRTRVAKGNRSDIRIIVIASGFVLGEGVISIVSLILRTSGVGRSLVPGAYLQLSIDYHARKMEHEIDPNESPTSATAIVKARISDIRCTQLTRKTWWKKPFYVKVSLDGQKPFQTKFLKGDSDLSWDDTFTFKAPCSSSIKFQLFEHRILHKTKEIGGVEVVVQSLSRGSSPDNSLELWKADNVGVLQNLSTFISFTLSAISEDANVGHLREEEAIQQAREGLDKMNVAPSALGKAQLVSLIGRDALDSARSFEDIWGSVLGKLESFTAILDHLSAVRPID
;
A
#
# COMPACT_ATOMS: atom_id res chain seq x y z
N MET A 1 -4.56 -1.99 -4.67
CA MET A 1 -4.14 -0.56 -4.61
C MET A 1 -3.44 -0.14 -3.31
N ASN A 2 -3.44 -0.94 -2.23
CA ASN A 2 -2.72 -0.64 -0.99
C ASN A 2 -1.28 -1.18 -0.89
N ASP A 3 -0.80 -1.90 -1.90
CA ASP A 3 0.47 -2.59 -1.80
C ASP A 3 1.63 -1.76 -2.32
N ILE A 4 2.20 -0.98 -1.40
CA ILE A 4 3.60 -0.54 -1.43
C ILE A 4 4.54 -1.72 -1.03
N ARG A 5 4.01 -2.94 -0.94
CA ARG A 5 4.82 -4.16 -1.14
C ARG A 5 5.51 -4.12 -2.51
N SER A 6 4.97 -3.38 -3.45
CA SER A 6 5.33 -3.39 -4.86
C SER A 6 6.80 -3.08 -5.17
N VAL A 7 7.47 -2.14 -4.50
CA VAL A 7 8.81 -1.74 -4.93
C VAL A 7 9.87 -2.84 -4.72
N ASN A 8 9.65 -3.82 -3.83
CA ASN A 8 10.54 -5.00 -3.68
C ASN A 8 9.82 -6.35 -3.76
N ALA A 9 8.48 -6.38 -3.77
CA ALA A 9 7.72 -7.59 -4.06
C ALA A 9 7.55 -7.82 -5.57
N LEU A 10 7.60 -6.78 -6.42
CA LEU A 10 7.58 -6.99 -7.87
C LEU A 10 8.88 -7.56 -8.42
N PHE A 11 10.03 -7.24 -7.82
CA PHE A 11 11.30 -7.88 -8.18
C PHE A 11 11.32 -9.39 -7.88
N ARG A 12 10.34 -9.90 -7.11
CA ARG A 12 10.17 -11.33 -6.83
C ARG A 12 9.06 -12.00 -7.66
N MET A 13 8.30 -11.25 -8.48
CA MET A 13 7.23 -11.82 -9.32
C MET A 13 7.75 -12.87 -10.29
N SER A 14 8.95 -12.68 -10.81
CA SER A 14 9.62 -13.68 -11.66
C SER A 14 9.85 -15.01 -10.90
N LEU A 15 10.34 -14.95 -9.66
CA LEU A 15 10.51 -16.12 -8.79
C LEU A 15 9.18 -16.79 -8.44
N GLN A 16 8.18 -16.00 -8.06
CA GLN A 16 6.86 -16.51 -7.66
C GLN A 16 6.12 -17.14 -8.84
N SER A 17 6.13 -16.48 -10.00
CA SER A 17 5.50 -16.99 -11.22
C SER A 17 6.22 -18.22 -11.75
N ALA A 18 7.55 -18.31 -11.65
CA ALA A 18 8.28 -19.55 -11.96
C ALA A 18 7.87 -20.69 -11.02
N LEU A 19 7.79 -20.44 -9.71
CA LEU A 19 7.38 -21.46 -8.73
C LEU A 19 5.95 -21.96 -8.99
N ILE A 20 5.01 -21.03 -9.15
CA ILE A 20 3.59 -21.36 -9.40
C ILE A 20 3.44 -22.04 -10.76
N GLY A 21 4.12 -21.53 -11.79
CA GLY A 21 4.12 -22.12 -13.12
C GLY A 21 4.63 -23.56 -13.10
N PHE A 22 5.67 -23.85 -12.33
CA PHE A 22 6.18 -25.21 -12.13
C PHE A 22 5.18 -26.10 -11.38
N LEU A 23 4.53 -25.60 -10.33
CA LEU A 23 3.53 -26.37 -9.59
C LEU A 23 2.30 -26.67 -10.44
N LEU A 24 1.83 -25.70 -11.23
CA LEU A 24 0.71 -25.88 -12.15
C LEU A 24 1.09 -26.79 -13.32
N SER A 25 2.34 -26.74 -13.79
CA SER A 25 2.78 -27.61 -14.88
C SER A 25 2.76 -29.09 -14.49
N ARG A 26 2.93 -29.42 -13.21
CA ARG A 26 2.78 -30.79 -12.69
C ARG A 26 1.34 -31.32 -12.79
N LEU A 27 0.35 -30.46 -13.00
CA LEU A 27 -1.04 -30.84 -13.25
C LEU A 27 -1.32 -31.09 -14.74
N LEU A 28 -0.40 -30.70 -15.64
CA LEU A 28 -0.55 -30.92 -17.07
C LEU A 28 -0.12 -32.35 -17.45
N PRO A 29 -0.66 -32.91 -18.56
CA PRO A 29 -0.26 -34.22 -19.07
C PRO A 29 1.25 -34.33 -19.31
N THR A 30 1.85 -33.24 -19.78
CA THR A 30 3.30 -33.09 -19.96
C THR A 30 3.76 -31.86 -19.17
N PRO A 31 4.57 -32.05 -18.11
CA PRO A 31 5.16 -30.93 -17.38
C PRO A 31 6.00 -30.04 -18.29
N LEU A 32 5.93 -28.73 -18.07
CA LEU A 32 6.72 -27.74 -18.80
C LEU A 32 8.22 -28.00 -18.59
N SER A 33 9.01 -27.86 -19.65
CA SER A 33 10.46 -27.78 -19.58
C SER A 33 10.93 -26.49 -18.88
N ALA A 34 12.22 -26.43 -18.53
CA ALA A 34 12.79 -25.23 -17.91
C ALA A 34 12.66 -24.00 -18.83
N GLN A 35 12.84 -24.16 -20.14
CA GLN A 35 12.71 -23.07 -21.11
C GLN A 35 11.25 -22.62 -21.29
N GLU A 36 10.30 -23.56 -21.35
CA GLU A 36 8.88 -23.22 -21.40
C GLU A 36 8.42 -22.53 -20.12
N LEU A 37 8.96 -22.96 -18.96
CA LEU A 37 8.68 -22.31 -17.69
C LEU A 37 9.20 -20.87 -17.66
N VAL A 38 10.37 -20.58 -18.25
CA VAL A 38 10.85 -19.20 -18.41
C VAL A 38 9.88 -18.36 -19.24
N VAL A 39 9.36 -18.88 -20.35
CA VAL A 39 8.39 -18.15 -21.19
C VAL A 39 7.06 -17.94 -20.44
N CYS A 40 6.59 -18.95 -19.70
CA CYS A 40 5.42 -18.85 -18.83
C CYS A 40 5.62 -17.78 -17.74
N GLN A 41 6.79 -17.78 -17.10
CA GLN A 41 7.20 -16.79 -16.11
C GLN A 41 7.22 -15.38 -16.71
N THR A 42 7.82 -15.18 -17.89
CA THR A 42 7.84 -13.87 -18.59
C THR A 42 6.42 -13.38 -18.87
N THR A 43 5.55 -14.27 -19.37
CA THR A 43 4.15 -13.94 -19.67
C THR A 43 3.37 -13.54 -18.41
N ALA A 44 3.57 -14.27 -17.31
CA ALA A 44 2.92 -14.00 -16.04
C ALA A 44 3.42 -12.70 -15.39
N VAL A 45 4.73 -12.43 -15.45
CA VAL A 45 5.33 -11.17 -14.97
C VAL A 45 4.76 -9.99 -15.76
N ALA A 46 4.79 -10.03 -17.09
CA ALA A 46 4.18 -9.00 -17.94
C ALA A 46 2.70 -8.74 -17.60
N THR A 47 1.97 -9.81 -17.25
CA THR A 47 0.58 -9.69 -16.82
C THR A 47 0.44 -9.01 -15.45
N GLY A 48 1.28 -9.38 -14.49
CA GLY A 48 1.21 -8.91 -13.11
C GLY A 48 1.79 -7.52 -12.84
N THR A 49 2.75 -7.06 -13.65
CA THR A 49 3.45 -5.77 -13.40
C THR A 49 2.81 -4.57 -14.10
N MET A 50 1.95 -4.79 -15.10
CA MET A 50 1.27 -3.72 -15.82
C MET A 50 0.47 -2.73 -14.95
N PRO A 51 -0.19 -3.09 -13.82
CA PRO A 51 -0.84 -2.09 -12.97
C PRO A 51 0.10 -0.96 -12.51
N LEU A 52 1.39 -1.24 -12.35
CA LEU A 52 2.38 -0.21 -12.05
C LEU A 52 2.86 0.50 -13.31
N ALA A 53 3.19 -0.23 -14.37
CA ALA A 53 3.63 0.37 -15.62
C ALA A 53 2.57 1.33 -16.20
N ALA A 54 1.29 0.94 -16.16
CA ALA A 54 0.17 1.80 -16.55
C ALA A 54 -0.22 2.83 -15.48
N GLY A 55 0.46 2.88 -14.34
CA GLY A 55 0.29 3.95 -13.36
C GLY A 55 -0.99 3.91 -12.54
N PHE A 56 -1.64 2.76 -12.38
CA PHE A 56 -2.94 2.65 -11.69
C PHE A 56 -2.85 2.85 -10.17
N VAL A 57 -1.64 2.85 -9.62
CA VAL A 57 -1.37 3.05 -8.19
C VAL A 57 -0.94 4.50 -7.89
N GLY A 58 -0.54 5.27 -8.90
CA GLY A 58 0.03 6.60 -8.73
C GLY A 58 -0.52 7.62 -9.72
N ILE A 59 -0.19 7.46 -11.00
CA ILE A 59 -0.51 8.41 -12.08
C ILE A 59 -2.01 8.60 -12.27
N LEU A 60 -2.79 7.52 -12.49
CA LEU A 60 -4.23 7.67 -12.71
C LEU A 60 -4.99 8.19 -11.47
N PRO A 61 -4.72 7.69 -10.24
CA PRO A 61 -5.32 8.30 -9.07
C PRO A 61 -4.87 9.76 -8.84
N ALA A 62 -3.68 10.17 -9.31
CA ALA A 62 -3.23 11.57 -9.22
C ALA A 62 -4.06 12.49 -10.11
N LEU A 63 -4.44 12.01 -11.30
CA LEU A 63 -5.34 12.73 -12.20
C LEU A 63 -6.76 12.86 -11.61
N GLY A 64 -7.23 11.83 -10.91
CA GLY A 64 -8.50 11.89 -10.17
C GLY A 64 -8.47 12.79 -8.92
N LEU A 65 -7.31 13.29 -8.52
CA LEU A 65 -7.11 14.22 -7.40
C LEU A 65 -7.00 15.69 -7.83
N LEU A 66 -7.10 15.97 -9.14
CA LEU A 66 -7.14 17.33 -9.66
C LEU A 66 -8.35 18.08 -9.10
N ASP A 67 -8.20 19.38 -8.88
CA ASP A 67 -9.21 20.26 -8.31
C ASP A 67 -9.42 21.45 -9.26
N GLU A 68 -10.65 21.71 -9.70
CA GLU A 68 -10.88 22.71 -10.75
C GLU A 68 -10.50 24.13 -10.33
N GLU A 69 -10.76 24.49 -9.06
CA GLU A 69 -10.45 25.82 -8.53
C GLU A 69 -8.94 26.05 -8.39
N LYS A 70 -8.21 25.03 -7.93
CA LYS A 70 -6.76 25.11 -7.72
C LYS A 70 -5.96 24.81 -8.97
N ASP A 71 -6.42 23.87 -9.78
CA ASP A 71 -5.68 23.31 -10.90
C ASP A 71 -6.13 23.83 -12.26
N GLY A 72 -7.27 24.52 -12.36
CA GLY A 72 -7.83 24.95 -13.64
C GLY A 72 -8.24 23.78 -14.54
N THR A 73 -8.32 22.57 -13.97
CA THR A 73 -8.70 21.34 -14.66
C THR A 73 -9.46 20.46 -13.67
N PRO A 74 -10.66 19.97 -14.02
CA PRO A 74 -11.44 19.11 -13.13
C PRO A 74 -10.77 17.75 -12.90
N PRO A 75 -11.18 16.99 -11.87
CA PRO A 75 -10.74 15.61 -11.66
C PRO A 75 -10.87 14.76 -12.94
N VAL A 76 -9.75 14.23 -13.44
CA VAL A 76 -9.74 13.37 -14.63
C VAL A 76 -9.85 11.91 -14.19
N VAL A 77 -11.06 11.37 -14.24
CA VAL A 77 -11.34 9.95 -13.94
C VAL A 77 -11.60 9.21 -15.25
N LEU A 78 -10.72 8.27 -15.59
CA LEU A 78 -10.84 7.51 -16.83
C LEU A 78 -12.01 6.53 -16.77
N THR A 79 -12.79 6.48 -17.85
CA THR A 79 -13.72 5.36 -18.10
C THR A 79 -12.93 4.08 -18.35
N TRP A 80 -13.58 2.91 -18.26
CA TRP A 80 -12.93 1.62 -18.54
C TRP A 80 -12.30 1.58 -19.95
N VAL A 81 -12.97 2.15 -20.96
CA VAL A 81 -12.45 2.24 -22.33
C VAL A 81 -11.25 3.17 -22.41
N ALA A 82 -11.31 4.32 -21.75
CA ALA A 82 -10.20 5.27 -21.71
C ALA A 82 -8.98 4.70 -20.95
N ALA A 83 -9.21 3.93 -19.87
CA ALA A 83 -8.15 3.22 -19.15
C ALA A 83 -7.48 2.16 -20.04
N ILE A 84 -8.24 1.42 -20.84
CA ILE A 84 -7.69 0.51 -21.87
C ILE A 84 -6.88 1.29 -22.90
N GLY A 85 -7.40 2.41 -23.42
CA GLY A 85 -6.69 3.26 -24.37
C GLY A 85 -5.35 3.75 -23.82
N TRP A 86 -5.34 4.21 -22.57
CA TRP A 86 -4.13 4.61 -21.86
C TRP A 86 -3.16 3.44 -21.67
N SER A 87 -3.61 2.29 -21.16
CA SER A 87 -2.74 1.12 -20.98
C SER A 87 -2.16 0.61 -22.30
N CYS A 88 -2.96 0.56 -23.38
CA CYS A 88 -2.49 0.25 -24.73
C CYS A 88 -1.39 1.21 -25.20
N SER A 89 -1.51 2.50 -24.85
CA SER A 89 -0.57 3.52 -25.31
C SER A 89 0.84 3.34 -24.74
N VAL A 90 0.97 2.76 -23.54
CA VAL A 90 2.25 2.63 -22.82
C VAL A 90 2.77 1.20 -22.72
N ALA A 91 1.95 0.19 -23.01
CA ALA A 91 2.29 -1.22 -22.77
C ALA A 91 3.49 -1.75 -23.59
N PHE A 92 3.67 -1.26 -24.81
CA PHE A 92 4.56 -1.94 -25.78
C PHE A 92 5.88 -1.22 -26.05
N PHE A 93 5.96 0.09 -25.79
CA PHE A 93 7.13 0.89 -26.12
C PHE A 93 8.41 0.34 -25.48
N GLY A 94 8.39 0.08 -24.17
CA GLY A 94 9.54 -0.49 -23.45
C GLY A 94 9.89 -1.91 -23.91
N VAL A 95 8.88 -2.71 -24.30
CA VAL A 95 9.07 -4.09 -24.80
C VAL A 95 9.86 -4.09 -26.10
N PHE A 96 9.49 -3.23 -27.07
CA PHE A 96 10.22 -3.09 -28.33
C PHE A 96 11.60 -2.43 -28.15
N LEU A 97 11.83 -1.70 -27.06
CA LEU A 97 13.14 -1.14 -26.75
C LEU A 97 14.12 -2.18 -26.14
N SER A 98 13.62 -3.27 -25.57
CA SER A 98 14.45 -4.26 -24.87
C SER A 98 15.44 -5.05 -25.75
N PRO A 99 15.11 -5.53 -26.96
CA PRO A 99 16.04 -6.33 -27.76
C PRO A 99 17.40 -5.67 -28.05
N PRO A 100 17.49 -4.40 -28.49
CA PRO A 100 18.79 -3.74 -28.67
C PRO A 100 19.51 -3.50 -27.34
N ILE A 101 18.77 -3.23 -26.24
CA ILE A 101 19.36 -3.06 -24.91
C ILE A 101 19.97 -4.38 -24.42
N ARG A 102 19.30 -5.54 -24.63
CA ARG A 102 19.78 -6.88 -24.24
C ARG A 102 21.20 -7.14 -24.72
N LYS A 103 21.47 -6.87 -26.01
CA LYS A 103 22.79 -7.08 -26.60
C LYS A 103 23.86 -6.26 -25.89
N GLN A 104 23.52 -5.04 -25.45
CA GLN A 104 24.46 -4.20 -24.72
C GLN A 104 24.65 -4.70 -23.27
N VAL A 105 23.56 -4.89 -22.51
CA VAL A 105 23.65 -5.06 -21.05
C VAL A 105 23.84 -6.50 -20.59
N ILE A 106 23.29 -7.48 -21.32
CA ILE A 106 23.41 -8.90 -20.96
C ILE A 106 24.62 -9.53 -21.64
N ILE A 107 24.82 -9.24 -22.93
CA ILE A 107 25.83 -9.91 -23.74
C ILE A 107 27.19 -9.23 -23.64
N LYS A 108 27.26 -7.92 -23.93
CA LYS A 108 28.53 -7.17 -23.93
C LYS A 108 29.00 -6.77 -22.53
N GLU A 109 28.12 -6.18 -21.74
CA GLU A 109 28.45 -5.69 -20.40
C GLU A 109 28.30 -6.75 -19.31
N GLN A 110 27.60 -7.86 -19.60
CA GLN A 110 27.40 -8.99 -18.68
C GLN A 110 26.92 -8.58 -17.30
N LEU A 111 25.99 -7.61 -17.25
CA LEU A 111 25.44 -7.14 -15.99
C LEU A 111 24.76 -8.28 -15.21
N ALA A 112 24.76 -8.15 -13.89
CA ALA A 112 24.39 -9.22 -12.98
C ALA A 112 22.90 -9.57 -13.07
N PHE A 113 22.02 -8.56 -13.12
CA PHE A 113 20.55 -8.72 -13.00
C PHE A 113 20.19 -9.72 -11.88
N PRO A 114 20.40 -9.32 -10.61
CA PRO A 114 20.41 -10.24 -9.49
C PRO A 114 19.10 -11.06 -9.32
N SER A 115 17.92 -10.44 -9.49
CA SER A 115 16.63 -11.13 -9.43
C SER A 115 16.43 -12.12 -10.58
N GLY A 116 16.77 -11.75 -11.81
CA GLY A 116 16.74 -12.65 -12.96
C GLY A 116 17.68 -13.84 -12.79
N THR A 117 18.86 -13.61 -12.21
CA THR A 117 19.82 -14.66 -11.86
C THR A 117 19.29 -15.59 -10.75
N ALA A 118 18.67 -15.03 -9.71
CA ALA A 118 18.05 -15.83 -8.65
C ALA A 118 16.89 -16.69 -9.18
N THR A 119 16.09 -16.15 -10.10
CA THR A 119 15.03 -16.91 -10.76
C THR A 119 15.59 -18.05 -11.60
N ALA A 120 16.69 -17.82 -12.33
CA ALA A 120 17.37 -18.90 -13.05
C ALA A 120 17.86 -19.99 -12.08
N GLN A 121 18.47 -19.61 -10.96
CA GLN A 121 18.88 -20.59 -9.94
C GLN A 121 17.71 -21.40 -9.40
N LEU A 122 16.56 -20.77 -9.13
CA LEU A 122 15.36 -21.49 -8.71
C LEU A 122 14.90 -22.48 -9.79
N ILE A 123 14.79 -22.05 -11.04
CA ILE A 123 14.36 -22.91 -12.15
C ILE A 123 15.31 -24.09 -12.29
N SER A 124 16.63 -23.86 -12.19
CA SER A 124 17.62 -24.94 -12.20
C SER A 124 17.40 -25.93 -11.06
N VAL A 125 17.11 -25.46 -9.84
CA VAL A 125 16.81 -26.34 -8.70
C VAL A 125 15.52 -27.13 -8.91
N LEU A 126 14.47 -26.51 -9.44
CA LEU A 126 13.17 -27.17 -9.69
C LEU A 126 13.27 -28.24 -10.78
N HIS A 127 14.15 -28.05 -11.77
CA HIS A 127 14.36 -28.96 -12.89
C HIS A 127 15.60 -29.87 -12.75
N HIS A 128 16.26 -29.86 -11.58
CA HIS A 128 17.49 -30.63 -11.34
C HIS A 128 18.62 -30.37 -12.36
N LEU A 129 18.71 -29.14 -12.87
CA LEU A 129 19.75 -28.70 -13.77
C LEU A 129 21.01 -28.26 -12.99
N PRO A 130 22.20 -28.30 -13.60
CA PRO A 130 23.39 -27.72 -12.99
C PRO A 130 23.17 -26.23 -12.67
N PRO A 131 23.82 -25.71 -11.62
CA PRO A 131 23.71 -24.30 -11.28
C PRO A 131 24.15 -23.44 -12.48
N PRO A 132 23.41 -22.36 -12.79
CA PRO A 132 23.71 -21.55 -13.96
C PRO A 132 25.11 -20.92 -13.82
N ASP A 133 25.92 -21.09 -14.86
CA ASP A 133 27.26 -20.51 -14.90
C ASP A 133 27.16 -18.99 -14.95
N THR A 134 27.79 -18.33 -13.98
CA THR A 134 27.84 -16.86 -13.87
C THR A 134 29.27 -16.33 -14.07
N SER A 135 30.21 -17.20 -14.45
CA SER A 135 31.61 -16.87 -14.67
C SER A 135 31.85 -16.25 -16.05
N LEU A 136 32.87 -15.39 -16.14
CA LEU A 136 33.17 -14.49 -17.28
C LEU A 136 33.72 -15.19 -18.54
N ARG A 137 33.64 -16.53 -18.66
CA ARG A 137 34.29 -17.22 -19.79
C ARG A 137 33.33 -17.37 -20.97
N ARG A 138 33.80 -16.91 -22.14
CA ARG A 138 33.16 -17.01 -23.46
C ARG A 138 32.57 -18.42 -23.64
N ARG A 139 31.23 -18.52 -23.60
CA ARG A 139 30.50 -19.79 -23.60
C ARG A 139 30.36 -20.30 -25.04
N SER A 140 30.83 -21.51 -25.30
CA SER A 140 30.60 -22.24 -26.55
C SER A 140 29.13 -22.65 -26.66
N GLY A 141 28.62 -22.75 -27.90
CA GLY A 141 27.20 -22.88 -28.24
C GLY A 141 26.46 -24.09 -27.66
N TYR A 142 25.17 -24.11 -27.98
CA TYR A 142 24.13 -25.00 -27.43
C TYR A 142 24.44 -26.50 -27.60
N ALA A 143 24.39 -27.27 -26.51
CA ALA A 143 24.17 -28.71 -26.55
C ALA A 143 22.80 -29.00 -25.94
N VAL A 144 21.93 -29.66 -26.71
CA VAL A 144 20.62 -30.12 -26.22
C VAL A 144 20.89 -31.17 -25.15
N VAL A 145 20.59 -30.86 -23.89
CA VAL A 145 20.59 -31.87 -22.82
C VAL A 145 19.29 -32.65 -22.97
N ASN A 146 19.32 -33.72 -23.75
CA ASN A 146 18.25 -34.71 -23.76
C ASN A 146 18.28 -35.47 -22.43
N SER A 147 17.11 -35.63 -21.83
CA SER A 147 16.90 -36.54 -20.71
C SER A 147 16.84 -37.96 -21.25
N GLU A 148 17.99 -38.64 -21.33
CA GLU A 148 18.21 -40.10 -21.27
C GLU A 148 19.54 -40.47 -21.97
N ALA A 149 20.43 -41.14 -21.21
CA ALA A 149 21.61 -41.93 -21.63
C ALA A 149 22.78 -41.22 -22.35
N ASP A 150 23.95 -41.05 -21.70
CA ASP A 150 25.01 -42.09 -21.61
C ASP A 150 26.32 -41.52 -21.00
N ASP A 151 26.94 -42.36 -20.16
CA ASP A 151 28.32 -42.26 -19.72
C ASP A 151 29.27 -42.37 -20.93
N GLU A 152 30.22 -41.42 -21.06
CA GLU A 152 31.59 -41.58 -21.60
C GLU A 152 32.10 -40.26 -22.20
N ALA A 153 32.99 -39.58 -21.48
CA ALA A 153 34.07 -38.79 -22.08
C ALA A 153 35.15 -38.49 -21.03
N GLN A 154 36.16 -39.35 -21.00
CA GLN A 154 37.38 -39.20 -20.22
C GLN A 154 38.46 -38.43 -21.01
N SER A 155 39.21 -37.61 -20.27
CA SER A 155 40.61 -37.20 -20.48
C SER A 155 40.97 -36.28 -21.65
N THR A 156 41.40 -35.06 -21.31
CA THR A 156 42.79 -34.60 -21.47
C THR A 156 42.98 -33.37 -20.59
N ALA A 157 43.82 -33.45 -19.56
CA ALA A 157 44.20 -32.32 -18.71
C ALA A 157 45.62 -31.84 -19.09
N PRO A 158 45.88 -30.52 -19.03
CA PRO A 158 47.18 -30.05 -18.58
C PRO A 158 47.07 -29.06 -17.40
N ASP A 159 48.00 -29.23 -16.46
CA ASP A 159 48.48 -28.32 -15.40
C ASP A 159 47.47 -27.37 -14.74
N VAL A 160 46.87 -27.83 -13.63
CA VAL A 160 45.89 -27.05 -12.85
C VAL A 160 46.29 -26.89 -11.37
N ALA A 161 47.36 -27.51 -10.88
CA ALA A 161 47.52 -27.69 -9.43
C ALA A 161 47.72 -26.41 -8.58
N GLU A 162 48.45 -25.39 -9.08
CA GLU A 162 48.62 -24.12 -8.34
C GLU A 162 47.51 -23.09 -8.60
N ASP A 163 46.93 -23.08 -9.80
CA ASP A 163 45.82 -22.19 -10.15
C ASP A 163 44.49 -22.63 -9.54
N THR A 164 44.27 -23.95 -9.34
CA THR A 164 43.02 -24.47 -8.75
C THR A 164 42.84 -24.01 -7.32
N GLU A 165 43.89 -23.90 -6.52
CA GLU A 165 43.76 -23.57 -5.09
C GLU A 165 43.51 -22.06 -4.87
N LEU A 166 44.15 -21.21 -5.69
CA LEU A 166 43.89 -19.77 -5.75
C LEU A 166 42.52 -19.47 -6.37
N GLU A 167 42.11 -20.20 -7.42
CA GLU A 167 40.76 -20.11 -7.99
C GLU A 167 39.70 -20.63 -7.04
N GLN A 168 39.92 -21.73 -6.31
CA GLN A 168 38.98 -22.22 -5.31
C GLN A 168 38.86 -21.24 -4.16
N ARG A 169 39.97 -20.68 -3.65
CA ARG A 169 39.93 -19.66 -2.59
C ARG A 169 39.27 -18.37 -3.07
N ALA A 170 39.52 -17.94 -4.32
CA ALA A 170 38.87 -16.79 -4.92
C ALA A 170 37.39 -17.06 -5.24
N ALA A 171 37.01 -18.28 -5.63
CA ALA A 171 35.63 -18.69 -5.87
C ALA A 171 34.85 -18.83 -4.57
N ILE A 172 35.46 -19.37 -3.51
CA ILE A 172 34.91 -19.43 -2.15
C ILE A 172 34.79 -18.03 -1.56
N ALA A 173 35.77 -17.14 -1.77
CA ALA A 173 35.68 -15.74 -1.38
C ALA A 173 34.60 -14.98 -2.18
N ARG A 174 34.48 -15.21 -3.49
CA ARG A 174 33.43 -14.61 -4.35
C ARG A 174 32.04 -15.15 -4.02
N GLN A 175 31.89 -16.44 -3.70
CA GLN A 175 30.65 -17.04 -3.22
C GLN A 175 30.29 -16.54 -1.81
N GLY A 176 31.27 -16.44 -0.91
CA GLY A 176 31.11 -15.89 0.44
C GLY A 176 30.66 -14.42 0.41
N VAL A 177 31.26 -13.61 -0.45
CA VAL A 177 30.94 -12.19 -0.62
C VAL A 177 29.60 -11.96 -1.34
N LYS A 178 29.15 -12.87 -2.24
CA LYS A 178 27.84 -12.78 -2.91
C LYS A 178 26.66 -13.28 -2.07
N GLN A 179 26.84 -14.27 -1.20
CA GLN A 179 25.75 -14.83 -0.38
C GLN A 179 25.51 -14.10 0.94
N GLN A 180 26.54 -13.46 1.53
CA GLN A 180 26.33 -12.47 2.61
C GLN A 180 25.61 -11.21 2.10
N GLY A 181 25.71 -10.93 0.80
CA GLY A 181 25.12 -9.74 0.19
C GLY A 181 23.59 -9.62 0.34
N TRP A 182 22.81 -10.70 0.32
CA TRP A 182 21.35 -10.58 0.28
C TRP A 182 20.71 -10.36 1.66
N SER A 183 21.22 -11.02 2.71
CA SER A 183 20.79 -10.74 4.08
C SER A 183 21.22 -9.34 4.48
N ASP A 184 22.44 -8.95 4.15
CA ASP A 184 23.02 -7.69 4.59
C ASP A 184 22.41 -6.51 3.82
N LEU A 185 22.14 -6.67 2.52
CA LEU A 185 21.51 -5.63 1.69
C LEU A 185 20.01 -5.47 1.99
N LEU A 186 19.30 -6.55 2.35
CA LEU A 186 17.91 -6.47 2.82
C LEU A 186 17.83 -5.78 4.19
N TRP A 187 18.75 -6.08 5.11
CA TRP A 187 18.85 -5.43 6.42
C TRP A 187 19.29 -3.98 6.32
N SER A 188 20.32 -3.67 5.52
CA SER A 188 20.77 -2.30 5.28
C SER A 188 19.71 -1.47 4.54
N PHE A 189 18.94 -2.05 3.62
CA PHE A 189 17.95 -1.30 2.84
C PHE A 189 16.60 -1.12 3.53
N LEU A 190 16.01 -2.20 4.07
CA LEU A 190 14.66 -2.17 4.68
C LEU A 190 14.67 -1.75 6.14
N ALA A 191 15.64 -2.22 6.93
CA ALA A 191 15.70 -1.90 8.36
C ALA A 191 16.42 -0.57 8.65
N SER A 192 17.35 -0.11 7.79
CA SER A 192 17.99 1.20 7.98
C SER A 192 17.31 2.31 7.18
N GLY A 193 17.08 2.18 5.87
CA GLY A 193 16.58 3.27 5.04
C GLY A 193 15.11 3.62 5.33
N VAL A 194 14.21 2.68 5.04
CA VAL A 194 12.76 2.88 5.20
C VAL A 194 12.38 3.11 6.66
N MET A 195 13.04 2.40 7.59
CA MET A 195 12.73 2.54 9.01
C MET A 195 13.28 3.83 9.61
N THR A 196 14.51 4.22 9.30
CA THR A 196 15.02 5.53 9.73
C THR A 196 14.22 6.64 9.08
N GLY A 197 13.82 6.48 7.81
CA GLY A 197 12.93 7.41 7.14
C GLY A 197 11.56 7.53 7.84
N MET A 198 10.99 6.41 8.25
CA MET A 198 9.76 6.40 9.05
C MET A 198 9.96 7.10 10.40
N LEU A 199 11.04 6.80 11.13
CA LEU A 199 11.32 7.44 12.42
C LEU A 199 11.54 8.95 12.28
N VAL A 200 12.27 9.38 11.26
CA VAL A 200 12.51 10.81 11.01
C VAL A 200 11.23 11.51 10.54
N GLY A 201 10.53 10.96 9.55
CA GLY A 201 9.29 11.55 9.03
C GLY A 201 8.16 11.55 10.05
N TRP A 202 7.81 10.37 10.56
CA TRP A 202 6.65 10.19 11.44
C TRP A 202 6.96 10.38 12.92
N GLY A 203 8.14 10.02 13.38
CA GLY A 203 8.53 10.12 14.79
C GLY A 203 9.08 11.48 15.19
N ILE A 204 9.67 12.24 14.25
CA ILE A 204 10.32 13.53 14.53
C ILE A 204 9.59 14.67 13.82
N LEU A 205 9.59 14.68 12.48
CA LEU A 205 9.10 15.82 11.69
C LEU A 205 7.59 16.02 11.81
N SER A 206 6.80 14.94 11.82
CA SER A 206 5.34 15.02 11.96
C SER A 206 4.93 15.69 13.28
N PRO A 207 5.38 15.23 14.48
CA PRO A 207 5.10 15.92 15.74
C PRO A 207 5.60 17.37 15.79
N ILE A 208 6.77 17.67 15.22
CA ILE A 208 7.32 19.03 15.16
C ILE A 208 6.39 19.93 14.32
N SER A 209 6.04 19.49 13.11
CA SER A 209 5.17 20.27 12.21
C SER A 209 3.79 20.54 12.82
N LYS A 210 3.25 19.58 13.59
CA LYS A 210 1.97 19.72 14.28
C LYS A 210 2.05 20.67 15.47
N ARG A 211 3.07 20.53 16.33
CA ARG A 211 3.27 21.37 17.53
C ARG A 211 3.64 22.81 17.18
N ALA A 212 4.38 23.01 16.08
CA ALA A 212 4.78 24.33 15.61
C ALA A 212 3.66 25.07 14.86
N GLY A 213 2.51 24.43 14.61
CA GLY A 213 1.37 25.03 13.90
C GLY A 213 1.48 25.03 12.38
N TRP A 214 2.56 24.49 11.80
CA TRP A 214 2.78 24.45 10.34
C TRP A 214 1.83 23.49 9.60
N ALA A 215 1.29 22.51 10.33
CA ALA A 215 0.32 21.53 9.82
C ALA A 215 -0.91 21.46 10.76
N PRO A 216 -1.86 22.40 10.66
CA PRO A 216 -2.96 22.53 11.61
C PRO A 216 -4.02 21.43 11.50
N GLY A 217 -4.12 20.76 10.34
CA GLY A 217 -5.10 19.69 10.09
C GLY A 217 -4.83 18.38 10.82
N PRO A 218 -5.76 17.40 10.77
CA PRO A 218 -5.57 16.07 11.34
C PRO A 218 -4.28 15.41 10.83
N VAL A 219 -3.57 14.64 11.66
CA VAL A 219 -2.27 14.03 11.29
C VAL A 219 -2.36 13.23 9.99
N GLY A 220 -3.46 12.51 9.78
CA GLY A 220 -3.70 11.69 8.61
C GLY A 220 -4.14 12.45 7.34
N ASP A 221 -4.38 13.76 7.39
CA ASP A 221 -4.80 14.57 6.24
C ASP A 221 -3.61 14.90 5.31
N MET A 222 -3.86 14.85 3.99
CA MET A 222 -2.83 15.06 2.95
C MET A 222 -2.69 16.53 2.58
N THR A 223 -3.68 17.35 2.92
CA THR A 223 -3.73 18.75 2.48
C THR A 223 -3.22 19.70 3.57
N SER A 224 -3.79 19.61 4.78
CA SER A 224 -3.47 20.48 5.90
C SER A 224 -2.80 19.76 7.08
N GLY A 225 -2.70 18.43 6.99
CA GLY A 225 -2.18 17.55 8.03
C GLY A 225 -0.67 17.34 8.00
N ALA A 226 -0.14 16.83 9.11
CA ALA A 226 1.29 16.55 9.27
C ALA A 226 1.80 15.53 8.23
N ARG A 227 0.97 14.56 7.83
CA ARG A 227 1.29 13.60 6.76
C ARG A 227 1.47 14.28 5.40
N GLY A 228 0.62 15.25 5.05
CA GLY A 228 0.80 16.09 3.87
C GLY A 228 2.08 16.92 3.92
N TRP A 229 2.41 17.47 5.08
CA TRP A 229 3.62 18.27 5.27
C TRP A 229 4.91 17.46 5.08
N ILE A 230 5.01 16.27 5.69
CA ILE A 230 6.21 15.41 5.53
C ILE A 230 6.34 14.80 4.13
N LEU A 231 5.25 14.70 3.36
CA LEU A 231 5.27 14.23 1.97
C LEU A 231 6.13 15.14 1.08
N TRP A 232 6.08 16.46 1.29
CA TRP A 232 6.91 17.42 0.57
C TRP A 232 8.40 17.24 0.83
N VAL A 233 8.78 17.00 2.10
CA VAL A 233 10.17 16.67 2.46
C VAL A 233 10.59 15.37 1.77
N SER A 234 9.74 14.34 1.79
CA SER A 234 9.97 13.08 1.06
C SER A 234 10.18 13.28 -0.44
N LEU A 235 9.33 14.09 -1.07
CA LEU A 235 9.40 14.41 -2.51
C LEU A 235 10.74 15.06 -2.86
N SER A 236 11.22 16.00 -2.03
CA SER A 236 12.51 16.67 -2.25
C SER A 236 13.69 15.68 -2.21
N ILE A 237 13.68 14.74 -1.27
CA ILE A 237 14.70 13.69 -1.15
C ILE A 237 14.68 12.80 -2.40
N MET A 238 13.48 12.37 -2.83
CA MET A 238 13.34 11.54 -4.03
C MET A 238 13.88 12.24 -5.28
N CYS A 239 13.57 13.53 -5.47
CA CYS A 239 14.04 14.28 -6.62
C CYS A 239 15.55 14.46 -6.59
N ALA A 240 16.13 14.87 -5.45
CA ALA A 240 17.56 15.07 -5.30
C ALA A 240 18.36 13.77 -5.50
N ASP A 241 17.94 12.67 -4.85
CA ASP A 241 18.57 11.35 -4.98
C ASP A 241 18.49 10.84 -6.43
N SER A 242 17.34 11.01 -7.11
CA SER A 242 17.15 10.59 -8.51
C SER A 242 18.03 11.38 -9.48
N VAL A 243 18.12 12.70 -9.31
CA VAL A 243 18.99 13.54 -10.17
C VAL A 243 20.45 13.15 -9.98
N VAL A 244 20.95 13.08 -8.74
CA VAL A 244 22.35 12.79 -8.46
C VAL A 244 22.73 11.36 -8.87
N SER A 245 21.86 10.37 -8.64
CA SER A 245 22.12 8.98 -9.04
C SER A 245 22.17 8.76 -10.55
N LEU A 246 21.47 9.59 -11.34
CA LEU A 246 21.53 9.49 -12.80
C LEU A 246 22.69 10.26 -13.44
N LEU A 247 23.26 11.27 -12.78
CA LEU A 247 24.38 12.05 -13.34
C LEU A 247 25.54 11.18 -13.85
N PRO A 248 26.05 10.18 -13.10
CA PRO A 248 27.11 9.29 -13.59
C PRO A 248 26.72 8.53 -14.85
N VAL A 249 25.50 8.01 -14.90
CA VAL A 249 25.02 7.17 -16.00
C VAL A 249 24.86 8.02 -17.27
N VAL A 250 24.31 9.22 -17.14
CA VAL A 250 24.22 10.20 -18.24
C VAL A 250 25.61 10.63 -18.71
N ALA A 251 26.52 10.93 -17.78
CA ALA A 251 27.89 11.36 -18.11
C ALA A 251 28.67 10.27 -18.86
N GLU A 252 28.60 9.01 -18.40
CA GLU A 252 29.22 7.87 -19.08
C GLU A 252 28.61 7.62 -20.46
N PHE A 253 27.28 7.75 -20.58
CA PHE A 253 26.60 7.62 -21.87
C PHE A 253 27.05 8.73 -22.84
N ALA A 254 27.09 9.98 -22.38
CA ALA A 254 27.56 11.11 -23.18
C ALA A 254 29.02 10.92 -23.61
N GLN A 255 29.91 10.54 -22.69
CA GLN A 255 31.32 10.25 -22.99
C GLN A 255 31.46 9.14 -24.04
N LYS A 256 30.72 8.02 -23.92
CA LYS A 256 30.71 6.95 -24.93
C LYS A 256 30.21 7.45 -26.29
N LEU A 257 29.24 8.38 -26.31
CA LEU A 257 28.72 8.97 -27.54
C LEU A 257 29.76 9.87 -28.23
N PHE A 258 30.49 10.69 -27.46
CA PHE A 258 31.57 11.55 -27.96
C PHE A 258 32.81 10.76 -28.39
N SER A 259 33.21 9.74 -27.63
CA SER A 259 34.37 8.89 -27.94
C SER A 259 34.12 7.90 -29.10
N ARG A 260 32.87 7.64 -29.47
CA ARG A 260 32.52 6.82 -30.64
C ARG A 260 32.77 7.49 -31.99
N ARG A 261 33.07 8.79 -32.03
CA ARG A 261 33.46 9.48 -33.27
C ARG A 261 34.86 9.09 -33.79
N THR A 262 35.66 8.31 -33.04
CA THR A 262 37.07 8.02 -33.39
C THR A 262 37.47 6.54 -33.40
N ALA A 263 36.54 5.58 -33.26
CA ALA A 263 36.87 4.15 -33.31
C ALA A 263 36.32 3.50 -34.59
N SER A 264 37.23 3.12 -35.49
CA SER A 264 36.94 2.36 -36.71
C SER A 264 36.38 0.96 -36.38
N ILE A 265 35.48 0.46 -37.23
CA ILE A 265 34.81 -0.84 -37.08
C ILE A 265 35.76 -1.93 -37.59
N GLU A 266 36.54 -2.53 -36.70
CA GLU A 266 37.11 -3.87 -36.94
C GLU A 266 36.12 -4.93 -36.44
N GLY A 267 35.91 -5.96 -37.27
CA GLY A 267 35.00 -7.08 -37.07
C GLY A 267 35.37 -7.92 -35.85
N LYS A 268 34.98 -7.44 -34.67
CA LYS A 268 35.11 -8.15 -33.41
C LYS A 268 33.87 -8.99 -33.19
N ASP A 269 34.08 -10.30 -33.04
CA ASP A 269 33.11 -11.29 -32.56
C ASP A 269 32.17 -10.65 -31.53
N ASP A 270 30.87 -10.58 -31.87
CA ASP A 270 29.90 -9.75 -31.17
C ASP A 270 29.43 -10.35 -29.84
N GLY A 271 29.95 -11.54 -29.52
CA GLY A 271 29.72 -12.26 -28.27
C GLY A 271 28.32 -12.84 -28.16
N GLU A 272 27.52 -12.83 -29.23
CA GLU A 272 26.17 -13.37 -29.22
C GLU A 272 26.23 -14.90 -29.33
N CYS A 273 25.76 -15.59 -28.28
CA CYS A 273 25.76 -17.05 -28.23
C CYS A 273 24.48 -17.69 -28.83
N GLU A 274 23.46 -16.90 -29.15
CA GLU A 274 22.18 -17.38 -29.69
C GLU A 274 22.17 -17.37 -31.22
N THR A 275 21.50 -18.36 -31.82
CA THR A 275 21.30 -18.40 -33.28
C THR A 275 20.39 -17.26 -33.74
N GLU A 276 20.62 -16.75 -34.96
CA GLU A 276 19.84 -15.62 -35.51
C GLU A 276 18.32 -15.89 -35.51
N GLU A 277 17.90 -17.14 -35.70
CA GLU A 277 16.49 -17.54 -35.72
C GLU A 277 15.77 -17.34 -34.38
N ARG A 278 16.51 -17.46 -33.27
CA ARG A 278 16.03 -17.33 -31.89
C ARG A 278 16.10 -15.89 -31.36
N LEU A 279 16.75 -15.00 -32.11
CA LEU A 279 16.81 -13.57 -31.80
C LEU A 279 15.56 -12.85 -32.33
N VAL A 280 15.24 -11.71 -31.72
CA VAL A 280 14.19 -10.82 -32.23
C VAL A 280 14.75 -10.08 -33.46
N PRO A 281 14.14 -10.21 -34.65
CA PRO A 281 14.62 -9.53 -35.84
C PRO A 281 14.60 -8.00 -35.67
N LEU A 282 15.70 -7.33 -36.03
CA LEU A 282 15.80 -5.87 -35.94
C LEU A 282 14.67 -5.12 -36.68
N PRO A 283 14.17 -5.58 -37.85
CA PRO A 283 13.01 -4.95 -38.48
C PRO A 283 11.77 -4.95 -37.59
N TRP A 284 11.51 -6.01 -36.81
CA TRP A 284 10.39 -6.07 -35.89
C TRP A 284 10.54 -5.06 -34.75
N VAL A 285 11.77 -4.90 -34.26
CA VAL A 285 12.12 -3.89 -33.26
C VAL A 285 11.84 -2.49 -33.79
N LEU A 286 12.32 -2.16 -35.00
CA LEU A 286 12.16 -0.83 -35.58
C LEU A 286 10.70 -0.51 -35.90
N TRP A 287 9.98 -1.44 -36.55
CA TRP A 287 8.55 -1.27 -36.86
C TRP A 287 7.69 -1.24 -35.60
N GLY A 288 8.00 -2.06 -34.61
CA GLY A 288 7.27 -2.08 -33.35
C GLY A 288 7.55 -0.87 -32.47
N LEU A 289 8.79 -0.36 -32.44
CA LEU A 289 9.13 0.87 -31.73
C LEU A 289 8.46 2.07 -32.41
N GLY A 290 8.58 2.22 -33.73
CA GLY A 290 7.89 3.28 -34.47
C GLY A 290 6.37 3.19 -34.34
N GLY A 291 5.83 1.98 -34.49
CA GLY A 291 4.39 1.70 -34.36
C GLY A 291 3.86 1.99 -32.95
N SER A 292 4.57 1.56 -31.89
CA SER A 292 4.16 1.83 -30.51
C SER A 292 4.21 3.32 -30.16
N VAL A 293 5.18 4.09 -30.68
CA VAL A 293 5.21 5.56 -30.51
C VAL A 293 4.05 6.24 -31.23
N VAL A 294 3.77 5.85 -32.48
CA VAL A 294 2.68 6.44 -33.28
C VAL A 294 1.31 6.10 -32.69
N VAL A 295 1.06 4.82 -32.43
CA VAL A 295 -0.20 4.35 -31.83
C VAL A 295 -0.34 4.90 -30.41
N GLY A 296 0.73 4.87 -29.62
CA GLY A 296 0.74 5.41 -28.27
C GLY A 296 0.43 6.90 -28.23
N THR A 297 1.03 7.69 -29.12
CA THR A 297 0.74 9.12 -29.27
C THR A 297 -0.72 9.36 -29.65
N GLY A 298 -1.24 8.60 -30.61
CA GLY A 298 -2.64 8.70 -31.03
C GLY A 298 -3.61 8.37 -29.89
N LEU A 299 -3.36 7.31 -29.14
CA LEU A 299 -4.19 6.90 -28.00
C LEU A 299 -4.12 7.88 -26.84
N VAL A 300 -2.93 8.38 -26.48
CA VAL A 300 -2.79 9.45 -25.46
C VAL A 300 -3.56 10.68 -25.88
N TRP A 301 -3.51 11.07 -27.16
CA TRP A 301 -4.27 12.22 -27.66
C TRP A 301 -5.78 11.97 -27.65
N VAL A 302 -6.24 10.75 -27.98
CA VAL A 302 -7.66 10.40 -27.86
C VAL A 302 -8.14 10.46 -26.40
N VAL A 303 -7.33 9.99 -25.46
CA VAL A 303 -7.72 9.91 -24.04
C VAL A 303 -7.60 11.27 -23.33
N PHE A 304 -6.56 12.06 -23.64
CA PHE A 304 -6.20 13.28 -22.89
C PHE A 304 -6.08 14.54 -23.76
N GLY A 305 -6.43 14.48 -25.04
CA GLY A 305 -6.31 15.63 -25.95
C GLY A 305 -7.20 16.80 -25.55
N HIS A 306 -8.37 16.53 -24.97
CA HIS A 306 -9.26 17.55 -24.41
C HIS A 306 -8.64 18.28 -23.20
N GLU A 307 -7.73 17.62 -22.47
CA GLU A 307 -6.98 18.19 -21.35
C GLU A 307 -5.75 19.02 -21.80
N GLY A 308 -5.64 19.29 -23.10
CA GLY A 308 -4.59 20.13 -23.68
C GLY A 308 -3.26 19.43 -23.94
N ILE A 309 -3.19 18.09 -23.87
CA ILE A 309 -1.98 17.36 -24.28
C ILE A 309 -1.80 17.46 -25.80
N ARG A 310 -0.65 17.98 -26.22
CA ARG A 310 -0.31 18.09 -27.64
C ARG A 310 0.40 16.82 -28.12
N PRO A 311 0.03 16.23 -29.27
CA PRO A 311 0.63 14.98 -29.77
C PRO A 311 2.17 15.02 -29.87
N TRP A 312 2.73 16.15 -30.31
CA TRP A 312 4.18 16.31 -30.40
C TRP A 312 4.88 16.21 -29.03
N ALA A 313 4.21 16.66 -27.96
CA ALA A 313 4.75 16.59 -26.61
C ALA A 313 4.79 15.12 -26.14
N THR A 314 3.78 14.32 -26.49
CA THR A 314 3.79 12.86 -26.23
C THR A 314 4.92 12.15 -26.98
N ILE A 315 5.19 12.52 -28.24
CA ILE A 315 6.33 11.97 -29.00
C ILE A 315 7.65 12.28 -28.28
N ILE A 316 7.86 13.52 -27.82
CA ILE A 316 9.03 13.88 -27.02
C ILE A 316 9.06 13.07 -25.72
N GLY A 317 7.90 12.81 -25.11
CA GLY A 317 7.76 11.99 -23.91
C GLY A 317 8.25 10.56 -24.13
N PHE A 318 7.92 9.94 -25.26
CA PHE A 318 8.46 8.63 -25.63
C PHE A 318 9.96 8.67 -25.89
N VAL A 319 10.48 9.71 -26.54
CA VAL A 319 11.94 9.85 -26.77
C VAL A 319 12.68 9.96 -25.45
N VAL A 320 12.23 10.83 -24.55
CA VAL A 320 12.78 10.98 -23.18
C VAL A 320 12.64 9.67 -22.41
N GLY A 321 11.48 9.03 -22.46
CA GLY A 321 11.22 7.74 -21.83
C GLY A 321 12.16 6.65 -22.33
N GLY A 322 12.47 6.61 -23.63
CA GLY A 322 13.41 5.66 -24.21
C GLY A 322 14.83 5.86 -23.68
N LEU A 323 15.30 7.11 -23.61
CA LEU A 323 16.61 7.44 -23.03
C LEU A 323 16.66 7.03 -21.55
N LEU A 324 15.63 7.38 -20.78
CA LEU A 324 15.54 7.06 -19.36
C LEU A 324 15.44 5.54 -19.11
N SER A 325 14.80 4.80 -20.02
CA SER A 325 14.70 3.33 -19.95
C SER A 325 16.07 2.66 -20.05
N VAL A 326 16.94 3.13 -20.96
CA VAL A 326 18.32 2.62 -21.07
C VAL A 326 19.09 2.81 -19.76
N LEU A 327 18.97 3.99 -19.15
CA LEU A 327 19.63 4.29 -17.87
C LEU A 327 19.04 3.42 -16.73
N GLY A 328 17.71 3.29 -16.68
CA GLY A 328 16.99 2.50 -15.69
C GLY A 328 17.34 1.01 -15.75
N VAL A 329 17.38 0.43 -16.95
CA VAL A 329 17.77 -0.98 -17.16
C VAL A 329 19.21 -1.25 -16.73
N ARG A 330 20.14 -0.31 -16.98
CA ARG A 330 21.52 -0.46 -16.53
C ARG A 330 21.64 -0.43 -15.01
N ALA A 331 20.97 0.53 -14.36
CA ALA A 331 20.91 0.59 -12.90
C ALA A 331 20.29 -0.69 -12.30
N LEU A 332 19.23 -1.19 -12.93
CA LEU A 332 18.59 -2.47 -12.59
C LEU A 332 19.57 -3.65 -12.73
N GLY A 333 20.36 -3.70 -13.81
CA GLY A 333 21.35 -4.76 -14.02
C GLY A 333 22.49 -4.78 -13.00
N GLU A 334 22.89 -3.60 -12.49
CA GLU A 334 23.97 -3.45 -11.52
C GLU A 334 23.49 -3.62 -10.07
N THR A 335 22.29 -3.14 -9.75
CA THR A 335 21.81 -2.97 -8.35
C THR A 335 20.54 -3.74 -8.01
N ASP A 336 19.91 -4.38 -8.99
CA ASP A 336 18.59 -5.00 -8.88
C ASP A 336 17.43 -4.04 -8.61
N LEU A 337 17.67 -2.73 -8.70
CA LEU A 337 16.66 -1.70 -8.49
C LEU A 337 16.48 -0.87 -9.76
N ASN A 338 15.25 -0.88 -10.27
CA ASN A 338 14.82 0.00 -11.37
C ASN A 338 14.26 1.29 -10.75
N PRO A 339 14.89 2.46 -10.90
CA PRO A 339 14.46 3.71 -10.26
C PRO A 339 13.27 4.36 -11.00
N VAL A 340 12.26 3.59 -11.39
CA VAL A 340 11.15 4.03 -12.26
C VAL A 340 10.42 5.26 -11.75
N SER A 341 10.17 5.31 -10.44
CA SER A 341 9.56 6.48 -9.78
C SER A 341 10.44 7.73 -9.86
N GLY A 342 11.77 7.59 -9.88
CA GLY A 342 12.72 8.68 -10.09
C GLY A 342 12.78 9.12 -11.55
N LEU A 343 12.79 8.16 -12.49
CA LEU A 343 12.75 8.43 -13.93
C LEU A 343 11.48 9.19 -14.33
N GLY A 344 10.32 8.81 -13.78
CA GLY A 344 9.07 9.53 -13.95
C GLY A 344 9.15 10.98 -13.48
N LYS A 345 9.75 11.25 -12.31
CA LYS A 345 9.93 12.61 -11.77
C LYS A 345 10.88 13.45 -12.61
N ILE A 346 11.93 12.85 -13.16
CA ILE A 346 12.85 13.55 -14.07
C ILE A 346 12.13 13.93 -15.37
N SER A 347 11.28 13.05 -15.89
CA SER A 347 10.40 13.41 -17.00
C SER A 347 9.43 14.56 -16.61
N GLN A 348 8.83 14.54 -15.40
CA GLN A 348 8.03 15.68 -14.90
C GLN A 348 8.83 16.99 -14.84
N LEU A 349 10.08 16.97 -14.38
CA LEU A 349 10.95 18.16 -14.36
C LEU A 349 11.23 18.69 -15.77
N LEU A 350 11.47 17.82 -16.74
CA LEU A 350 11.66 18.22 -18.14
C LEU A 350 10.37 18.78 -18.76
N PHE A 351 9.23 18.16 -18.47
CA PHE A 351 7.94 18.57 -19.03
C PHE A 351 7.39 19.86 -18.44
N ALA A 352 7.86 20.27 -17.26
CA ALA A 352 7.62 21.62 -16.75
C ALA A 352 8.18 22.71 -17.68
N TRP A 353 9.24 22.42 -18.44
CA TRP A 353 9.82 23.34 -19.43
C TRP A 353 9.26 23.13 -20.84
N ILE A 354 8.95 21.88 -21.22
CA ILE A 354 8.42 21.56 -22.56
C ILE A 354 6.98 22.04 -22.73
N GLN A 355 6.14 21.87 -21.70
CA GLN A 355 4.75 22.28 -21.73
C GLN A 355 4.38 22.97 -20.40
N PRO A 356 4.91 24.17 -20.14
CA PRO A 356 4.73 24.89 -18.88
C PRO A 356 3.24 25.16 -18.61
N GLY A 357 2.84 25.11 -17.35
CA GLY A 357 1.44 25.37 -16.96
C GLY A 357 0.52 24.16 -17.00
N ASN A 358 0.82 23.14 -17.81
CA ASN A 358 -0.10 22.01 -18.02
C ASN A 358 0.22 20.83 -17.08
N ILE A 359 -0.53 20.72 -15.98
CA ILE A 359 -0.39 19.66 -14.97
C ILE A 359 -0.65 18.27 -15.55
N VAL A 360 -1.69 18.11 -16.38
CA VAL A 360 -2.06 16.82 -16.95
C VAL A 360 -0.96 16.30 -17.87
N ALA A 361 -0.45 17.15 -18.77
CA ALA A 361 0.68 16.83 -19.65
C ALA A 361 1.94 16.46 -18.86
N ASN A 362 2.21 17.17 -17.75
CA ASN A 362 3.33 16.87 -16.87
C ASN A 362 3.24 15.46 -16.27
N ILE A 363 2.08 15.13 -15.68
CA ILE A 363 1.82 13.83 -15.05
C ILE A 363 1.88 12.70 -16.11
N ILE A 364 1.22 12.88 -17.25
CA ILE A 364 1.18 11.88 -18.33
C ILE A 364 2.56 11.64 -18.93
N ALA A 365 3.35 12.68 -19.17
CA ALA A 365 4.71 12.51 -19.70
C ALA A 365 5.63 11.78 -18.73
N GLY A 366 5.49 12.06 -17.42
CA GLY A 366 6.17 11.26 -16.40
C GLY A 366 5.70 9.80 -16.41
N GLY A 367 4.41 9.55 -16.60
CA GLY A 367 3.86 8.20 -16.70
C GLY A 367 4.33 7.42 -17.91
N VAL A 368 4.44 8.05 -19.09
CA VAL A 368 5.01 7.41 -20.29
C VAL A 368 6.47 6.98 -20.06
N ALA A 369 7.26 7.85 -19.42
CA ALA A 369 8.65 7.54 -19.10
C ALA A 369 8.78 6.41 -18.07
N GLU A 370 7.96 6.44 -17.01
CA GLU A 370 7.90 5.38 -15.99
C GLU A 370 7.52 4.04 -16.62
N ALA A 371 6.47 4.02 -17.45
CA ALA A 371 5.97 2.81 -18.12
C ALA A 371 7.02 2.19 -19.04
N GLY A 372 7.67 3.01 -19.87
CA GLY A 372 8.74 2.56 -20.77
C GLY A 372 9.90 1.91 -20.01
N ALA A 373 10.36 2.56 -18.94
CA ALA A 373 11.46 2.07 -18.13
C ALA A 373 11.09 0.81 -17.34
N GLN A 374 9.85 0.72 -16.85
CA GLN A 374 9.34 -0.45 -16.15
C GLN A 374 9.25 -1.66 -17.08
N GLN A 375 8.62 -1.51 -18.25
CA GLN A 375 8.48 -2.60 -19.23
C GLN A 375 9.84 -3.09 -19.77
N ALA A 376 10.75 -2.15 -20.05
CA ALA A 376 12.09 -2.51 -20.49
C ALA A 376 12.88 -3.24 -19.40
N GLY A 377 12.74 -2.80 -18.15
CA GLY A 377 13.38 -3.41 -16.97
C GLY A 377 12.87 -4.81 -16.67
N ASP A 378 11.55 -4.99 -16.64
CA ASP A 378 10.90 -6.28 -16.36
C ASP A 378 11.34 -7.34 -17.38
N LEU A 379 11.24 -7.01 -18.68
CA LEU A 379 11.69 -7.92 -19.74
C LEU A 379 13.21 -8.17 -19.67
N MET A 380 14.03 -7.22 -19.22
CA MET A 380 15.48 -7.44 -19.12
C MET A 380 15.85 -8.44 -18.01
N GLN A 381 15.15 -8.40 -16.88
CA GLN A 381 15.31 -9.41 -15.81
C GLN A 381 14.95 -10.80 -16.34
N ASP A 382 13.84 -10.89 -17.07
CA ASP A 382 13.39 -12.14 -17.66
C ASP A 382 14.37 -12.64 -18.73
N LEU A 383 14.84 -11.76 -19.62
CA LEU A 383 15.85 -12.10 -20.63
C LEU A 383 17.16 -12.54 -20.00
N LYS A 384 17.52 -12.05 -18.80
CA LYS A 384 18.65 -12.60 -18.04
C LYS A 384 18.35 -14.02 -17.58
N THR A 385 17.18 -14.26 -16.99
CA THR A 385 16.76 -15.61 -16.59
C THR A 385 16.84 -16.59 -17.76
N GLY A 386 16.27 -16.20 -18.90
CA GLY A 386 16.30 -17.02 -20.10
C GLY A 386 17.69 -17.20 -20.68
N HIS A 387 18.54 -16.17 -20.66
CA HIS A 387 19.94 -16.32 -21.07
C HIS A 387 20.71 -17.33 -20.21
N LEU A 388 20.43 -17.42 -18.91
CA LEU A 388 21.08 -18.38 -18.01
C LEU A 388 20.52 -19.81 -18.16
N ILE A 389 19.24 -19.95 -18.51
CA ILE A 389 18.52 -21.23 -18.71
C ILE A 389 18.49 -21.66 -20.19
N HIS A 390 19.07 -20.87 -21.08
CA HIS A 390 19.06 -21.06 -22.53
C HIS A 390 17.65 -21.07 -23.16
N ALA A 391 16.75 -20.25 -22.62
CA ALA A 391 15.45 -19.97 -23.24
C ALA A 391 15.61 -18.97 -24.40
N SER A 392 14.77 -19.10 -25.43
CA SER A 392 14.85 -18.24 -26.62
C SER A 392 14.43 -16.79 -26.28
N PRO A 393 15.28 -15.78 -26.57
CA PRO A 393 14.92 -14.38 -26.40
C PRO A 393 13.67 -13.97 -27.19
N ARG A 394 13.49 -14.53 -28.39
CA ARG A 394 12.31 -14.30 -29.23
C ARG A 394 11.04 -14.89 -28.62
N ALA A 395 11.11 -16.08 -28.02
CA ALA A 395 9.96 -16.67 -27.34
C ALA A 395 9.54 -15.84 -26.11
N GLN A 396 10.52 -15.37 -25.33
CA GLN A 396 10.26 -14.47 -24.20
C GLN A 396 9.68 -13.13 -24.63
N PHE A 397 10.19 -12.56 -25.73
CA PHE A 397 9.65 -11.34 -26.33
C PHE A 397 8.16 -11.51 -26.70
N PHE A 398 7.77 -12.64 -27.30
CA PHE A 398 6.37 -12.95 -27.53
C PHE A 398 5.57 -13.15 -26.25
N GLY A 399 6.14 -13.84 -25.25
CA GLY A 399 5.53 -13.99 -23.93
C GLY A 399 5.21 -12.63 -23.29
N GLN A 400 6.14 -11.67 -23.37
CA GLN A 400 5.93 -10.30 -22.90
C GLN A 400 4.81 -9.59 -23.66
N LEU A 401 4.77 -9.70 -25.00
CA LEU A 401 3.71 -9.10 -25.80
C LEU A 401 2.32 -9.67 -25.47
N ILE A 402 2.22 -10.99 -25.31
CA ILE A 402 0.96 -11.66 -24.95
C ILE A 402 0.53 -11.24 -23.55
N GLY A 403 1.42 -11.37 -22.57
CA GLY A 403 1.13 -11.02 -21.18
C GLY A 403 0.74 -9.55 -21.02
N SER A 404 1.44 -8.64 -21.71
CA SER A 404 1.12 -7.21 -21.73
C SER A 404 -0.26 -6.95 -22.34
N SER A 405 -0.59 -7.63 -23.45
CA SER A 405 -1.89 -7.49 -24.13
C SER A 405 -3.05 -7.95 -23.24
N VAL A 406 -2.91 -9.13 -22.62
CA VAL A 406 -3.91 -9.66 -21.67
C VAL A 406 -4.04 -8.73 -20.46
N SER A 407 -2.92 -8.19 -19.99
CA SER A 407 -2.90 -7.33 -18.81
C SER A 407 -3.68 -6.03 -18.99
N ILE A 408 -3.69 -5.45 -20.19
CA ILE A 408 -4.44 -4.22 -20.48
C ILE A 408 -5.91 -4.39 -20.06
N VAL A 409 -6.54 -5.50 -20.44
CA VAL A 409 -7.94 -5.78 -20.11
C VAL A 409 -8.09 -6.16 -18.64
N VAL A 410 -7.26 -7.09 -18.14
CA VAL A 410 -7.34 -7.58 -16.75
C VAL A 410 -7.16 -6.44 -15.76
N THR A 411 -6.13 -5.64 -15.95
CA THR A 411 -5.76 -4.57 -15.05
C THR A 411 -6.78 -3.42 -15.11
N SER A 412 -7.21 -3.01 -16.31
CA SER A 412 -8.22 -1.93 -16.45
C SER A 412 -9.55 -2.32 -15.83
N THR A 413 -9.92 -3.60 -15.96
CA THR A 413 -11.11 -4.17 -15.31
C THR A 413 -10.94 -4.19 -13.80
N ALA A 414 -9.83 -4.72 -13.28
CA ALA A 414 -9.57 -4.74 -11.85
C ALA A 414 -9.60 -3.32 -11.25
N TYR A 415 -8.94 -2.36 -11.88
CA TYR A 415 -8.94 -0.96 -11.44
C TYR A 415 -10.35 -0.36 -11.42
N SER A 416 -11.14 -0.58 -12.46
CA SER A 416 -12.53 -0.12 -12.53
C SER A 416 -13.40 -0.77 -11.45
N LEU A 417 -13.20 -2.04 -11.14
CA LEU A 417 -13.88 -2.73 -10.04
C LEU A 417 -13.47 -2.13 -8.68
N TYR A 418 -12.19 -1.84 -8.49
CA TYR A 418 -11.70 -1.18 -7.26
C TYR A 418 -12.31 0.21 -7.09
N GLN A 419 -12.36 1.04 -8.12
CA GLN A 419 -12.98 2.37 -8.05
C GLN A 419 -14.50 2.30 -7.77
N ARG A 420 -15.18 1.25 -8.24
CA ARG A 420 -16.60 1.03 -7.93
C ARG A 420 -16.83 0.52 -6.51
N ALA A 421 -15.94 -0.34 -6.02
CA ALA A 421 -16.09 -0.99 -4.71
C ALA A 421 -15.57 -0.14 -3.54
N TYR A 422 -14.64 0.78 -3.80
CA TYR A 422 -13.93 1.58 -2.81
C TYR A 422 -13.74 3.03 -3.27
N THR A 423 -13.82 3.96 -2.33
CA THR A 423 -13.42 5.35 -2.55
C THR A 423 -11.90 5.44 -2.57
N ILE A 424 -11.33 5.94 -3.67
CA ILE A 424 -9.90 6.07 -3.86
C ILE A 424 -9.57 7.47 -4.41
N PRO A 425 -8.76 8.27 -3.70
CA PRO A 425 -8.18 7.98 -2.38
C PRO A 425 -9.21 8.01 -1.25
N GLY A 426 -9.03 7.20 -0.22
CA GLY A 426 -9.91 7.13 0.95
C GLY A 426 -9.23 6.53 2.18
N PRO A 427 -9.89 6.44 3.34
CA PRO A 427 -9.29 5.94 4.58
C PRO A 427 -8.71 4.53 4.45
N SER A 428 -9.44 3.64 3.75
CA SER A 428 -8.98 2.29 3.46
C SER A 428 -7.95 2.23 2.32
N PHE A 429 -7.94 3.19 1.39
CA PHE A 429 -7.05 3.24 0.24
C PHE A 429 -6.43 4.62 0.05
N PRO A 430 -5.41 5.00 0.85
CA PRO A 430 -4.94 6.38 0.91
C PRO A 430 -4.11 6.83 -0.31
N ALA A 431 -3.68 5.90 -1.19
CA ALA A 431 -2.96 6.18 -2.44
C ALA A 431 -1.85 7.28 -2.33
N PRO A 432 -0.88 7.18 -1.40
CA PRO A 432 0.10 8.24 -1.14
C PRO A 432 0.97 8.59 -2.36
N THR A 433 1.24 7.61 -3.23
CA THR A 433 2.01 7.83 -4.46
C THR A 433 1.32 8.83 -5.40
N ALA A 434 -0.01 8.83 -5.44
CA ALA A 434 -0.79 9.76 -6.26
C ALA A 434 -0.56 11.22 -5.86
N TYR A 435 -0.51 11.47 -4.54
CA TYR A 435 -0.19 12.78 -4.01
C TYR A 435 1.24 13.20 -4.36
N VAL A 436 2.21 12.29 -4.37
CA VAL A 436 3.59 12.62 -4.80
C VAL A 436 3.63 13.09 -6.26
N TRP A 437 2.89 12.41 -7.15
CA TRP A 437 2.78 12.77 -8.57
C TRP A 437 2.15 14.14 -8.77
N LEU A 438 0.99 14.36 -8.14
CA LEU A 438 0.24 15.60 -8.26
C LEU A 438 0.96 16.79 -7.59
N SER A 439 1.50 16.59 -6.39
CA SER A 439 2.24 17.63 -5.66
C SER A 439 3.46 18.10 -6.44
N LEU A 440 4.22 17.20 -7.09
CA LEU A 440 5.33 17.62 -7.93
C LEU A 440 4.83 18.44 -9.14
N ALA A 441 3.76 18.01 -9.80
CA ALA A 441 3.22 18.74 -10.94
C ALA A 441 2.70 20.14 -10.55
N ARG A 442 2.02 20.27 -9.40
CA ARG A 442 1.58 21.56 -8.83
C ARG A 442 2.75 22.45 -8.45
N LEU A 443 3.79 21.90 -7.82
CA LEU A 443 5.00 22.64 -7.45
C LEU A 443 5.68 23.24 -8.68
N LEU A 444 5.77 22.46 -9.76
CA LEU A 444 6.39 22.90 -11.01
C LEU A 444 5.54 23.91 -11.79
N ARG A 445 4.25 24.05 -11.45
CA ARG A 445 3.35 25.04 -12.04
C ARG A 445 3.35 26.37 -11.27
N ASP A 446 3.00 26.34 -9.98
CA ASP A 446 2.70 27.55 -9.20
C ASP A 446 3.63 27.81 -8.02
N GLY A 447 4.54 26.87 -7.70
CA GLY A 447 5.53 27.06 -6.64
C GLY A 447 4.98 27.10 -5.20
N GLN A 448 3.73 26.71 -4.96
CA GLN A 448 3.13 26.76 -3.62
C GLN A 448 3.64 25.64 -2.72
N LEU A 449 4.07 26.00 -1.51
CA LEU A 449 4.55 25.08 -0.48
C LEU A 449 3.88 25.37 0.87
N PRO A 450 3.64 24.33 1.71
CA PRO A 450 3.21 24.56 3.08
C PRO A 450 4.22 25.37 3.88
N GLU A 451 3.74 26.03 4.93
CA GLU A 451 4.54 26.92 5.76
C GLU A 451 5.79 26.20 6.31
N HIS A 452 6.92 26.89 6.24
CA HIS A 452 8.26 26.41 6.63
C HIS A 452 8.75 25.09 5.97
N CYS A 453 7.97 24.49 5.08
CA CYS A 453 8.30 23.21 4.46
C CYS A 453 9.50 23.33 3.52
N GLY A 454 9.62 24.44 2.78
CA GLY A 454 10.70 24.67 1.82
C GLY A 454 12.11 24.61 2.43
N VAL A 455 12.28 25.05 3.68
CA VAL A 455 13.57 24.99 4.38
C VAL A 455 13.99 23.54 4.64
N PHE A 456 13.05 22.71 5.11
CA PHE A 456 13.30 21.28 5.33
C PHE A 456 13.52 20.55 4.01
N MET A 457 12.73 20.86 2.98
CA MET A 457 12.94 20.31 1.64
C MET A 457 14.35 20.59 1.13
N LEU A 458 14.82 21.85 1.22
CA LEU A 458 16.16 22.22 0.77
C LEU A 458 17.25 21.52 1.60
N ALA A 459 17.12 21.51 2.93
CA ALA A 459 18.07 20.87 3.82
C ALA A 459 18.20 19.37 3.54
N PHE A 460 17.08 18.67 3.40
CA PHE A 460 17.07 17.24 3.11
C PHE A 460 17.49 16.94 1.66
N ALA A 461 17.15 17.79 0.68
CA ALA A 461 17.62 17.65 -0.69
C ALA A 461 19.15 17.76 -0.77
N ILE A 462 19.77 18.75 -0.10
CA ILE A 462 21.24 18.90 -0.06
C ILE A 462 21.88 17.71 0.65
N LEU A 463 21.34 17.30 1.80
CA LEU A 463 21.84 16.16 2.57
C LEU A 463 21.83 14.89 1.72
N PHE A 464 20.70 14.56 1.09
CA PHE A 464 20.58 13.33 0.30
C PHE A 464 21.27 13.41 -1.06
N ALA A 465 21.41 14.60 -1.66
CA ALA A 465 22.30 14.79 -2.80
C ALA A 465 23.76 14.50 -2.42
N ALA A 466 24.21 14.96 -1.26
CA ALA A 466 25.56 14.68 -0.75
C ALA A 466 25.75 13.19 -0.41
N ILE A 467 24.76 12.54 0.23
CA ILE A 467 24.80 11.11 0.52
C ILE A 467 24.82 10.28 -0.77
N ALA A 468 24.00 10.63 -1.77
CA ALA A 468 24.00 9.98 -3.07
C ALA A 468 25.34 10.15 -3.79
N GLY A 469 25.90 11.37 -3.79
CA GLY A 469 27.23 11.67 -4.33
C GLY A 469 28.33 10.88 -3.63
N LEU A 470 28.31 10.82 -2.30
CA LEU A 470 29.25 10.02 -1.50
C LEU A 470 29.10 8.53 -1.80
N LYS A 471 27.88 8.03 -1.96
CA LYS A 471 27.62 6.63 -2.34
C LYS A 471 28.23 6.30 -3.69
N ILE A 472 28.02 7.15 -4.69
CA ILE A 472 28.60 6.99 -6.03
C ILE A 472 30.13 7.01 -5.94
N TYR A 473 30.70 7.97 -5.21
CA TYR A 473 32.14 8.10 -5.03
C TYR A 473 32.75 6.88 -4.34
N ALA A 474 32.14 6.44 -3.24
CA ALA A 474 32.56 5.26 -2.48
C ALA A 474 32.43 3.97 -3.32
N ALA A 475 31.36 3.82 -4.09
CA ALA A 475 31.16 2.67 -4.97
C ALA A 475 32.20 2.62 -6.11
N ARG A 476 32.51 3.76 -6.74
CA ARG A 476 33.56 3.85 -7.78
C ARG A 476 34.97 3.55 -7.26
N ARG A 477 35.22 3.74 -5.96
CA ARG A 477 36.50 3.44 -5.30
C ARG A 477 36.49 2.08 -4.60
N ASP A 478 35.43 1.28 -4.79
CA ASP A 478 35.23 -0.03 -4.16
C ASP A 478 35.42 -0.02 -2.63
N TRP A 479 34.92 1.03 -1.97
CA TRP A 479 35.00 1.13 -0.52
C TRP A 479 34.10 0.08 0.14
N PRO A 480 34.58 -0.64 1.18
CA PRO A 480 33.81 -1.70 1.83
C PRO A 480 32.53 -1.17 2.51
N TYR A 481 32.53 0.11 2.90
CA TYR A 481 31.39 0.75 3.55
C TYR A 481 30.32 1.27 2.57
N SER A 482 30.55 1.22 1.26
CA SER A 482 29.60 1.72 0.22
C SER A 482 28.21 1.07 0.32
N LYS A 483 28.17 -0.19 0.76
CA LYS A 483 26.94 -0.99 0.97
C LYS A 483 26.08 -0.48 2.14
N TRP A 484 26.68 0.24 3.08
CA TRP A 484 26.03 0.74 4.29
C TRP A 484 25.50 2.17 4.12
N ILE A 485 25.84 2.84 3.02
CA ILE A 485 25.36 4.19 2.74
C ILE A 485 23.88 4.09 2.29
N PRO A 486 22.94 4.73 3.01
CA PRO A 486 21.51 4.61 2.74
C PRO A 486 21.14 5.20 1.37
N SER A 487 20.08 4.65 0.76
CA SER A 487 19.45 5.24 -0.44
C SER A 487 18.47 6.32 -0.04
N GLY A 488 18.50 7.48 -0.71
CA GLY A 488 17.55 8.55 -0.48
C GLY A 488 16.12 8.16 -0.83
N VAL A 489 15.90 7.48 -1.96
CA VAL A 489 14.57 6.95 -2.31
C VAL A 489 14.02 6.00 -1.24
N ALA A 490 14.83 5.06 -0.73
CA ALA A 490 14.38 4.13 0.32
C ALA A 490 14.01 4.87 1.61
N PHE A 491 14.81 5.85 2.00
CA PHE A 491 14.54 6.71 3.15
C PHE A 491 13.25 7.53 2.96
N ALA A 492 13.08 8.16 1.80
CA ALA A 492 11.90 8.94 1.47
C ALA A 492 10.61 8.09 1.48
N ILE A 493 10.66 6.83 1.03
CA ILE A 493 9.53 5.90 1.12
C ILE A 493 9.06 5.69 2.57
N GLY A 494 9.98 5.76 3.55
CA GLY A 494 9.66 5.70 4.97
C GLY A 494 8.70 6.80 5.44
N PHE A 495 8.72 7.97 4.79
CA PHE A 495 7.83 9.10 5.08
C PHE A 495 6.43 8.86 4.47
N LEU A 496 6.37 8.21 3.31
CA LEU A 496 5.12 7.99 2.58
C LEU A 496 4.28 6.85 3.19
N ASN A 497 4.96 5.80 3.65
CA ASN A 497 4.31 4.65 4.27
C ASN A 497 3.86 5.00 5.69
N THR A 498 2.64 4.58 6.04
CA THR A 498 2.25 4.60 7.45
C THR A 498 3.16 3.66 8.25
N PRO A 499 3.48 4.01 9.51
CA PRO A 499 4.37 3.22 10.36
C PRO A 499 4.03 1.73 10.42
N SER A 500 2.74 1.40 10.41
CA SER A 500 2.24 0.02 10.36
C SER A 500 2.86 -0.85 9.27
N PHE A 501 3.03 -0.33 8.05
CA PHE A 501 3.61 -1.10 6.94
C PHE A 501 5.12 -1.26 7.08
N SER A 502 5.81 -0.23 7.56
CA SER A 502 7.26 -0.28 7.76
C SER A 502 7.58 -1.32 8.83
N LEU A 503 6.87 -1.31 9.95
CA LEU A 503 7.09 -2.21 11.07
C LEU A 503 6.77 -3.67 10.76
N ALA A 504 5.70 -3.93 10.00
CA ALA A 504 5.43 -5.28 9.50
C ALA A 504 6.62 -5.84 8.69
N ARG A 505 7.29 -5.00 7.88
CA ARG A 505 8.51 -5.40 7.15
C ARG A 505 9.69 -5.63 8.09
N LEU A 506 9.85 -4.81 9.14
CA LEU A 506 10.88 -5.01 10.15
C LEU A 506 10.68 -6.36 10.86
N VAL A 507 9.46 -6.68 11.27
CA VAL A 507 9.13 -7.97 11.89
C VAL A 507 9.46 -9.11 10.93
N GLY A 508 9.05 -9.03 9.67
CA GLY A 508 9.41 -10.02 8.66
C GLY A 508 10.93 -10.21 8.48
N GLY A 509 11.68 -9.10 8.48
CA GLY A 509 13.14 -9.12 8.43
C GLY A 509 13.78 -9.75 9.67
N ILE A 510 13.27 -9.44 10.87
CA ILE A 510 13.69 -10.07 12.14
C ILE A 510 13.45 -11.58 12.08
N ILE A 511 12.27 -12.01 11.64
CA ILE A 511 11.93 -13.44 11.50
C ILE A 511 12.92 -14.12 10.54
N GLU A 512 13.20 -13.52 9.38
CA GLU A 512 14.17 -14.06 8.44
C GLU A 512 15.58 -14.16 9.06
N HIS A 513 16.02 -13.13 9.77
CA HIS A 513 17.34 -13.14 10.42
C HIS A 513 17.45 -14.22 11.48
N VAL A 514 16.44 -14.35 12.34
CA VAL A 514 16.39 -15.39 13.37
C VAL A 514 16.36 -16.78 12.72
N TYR A 515 15.58 -16.96 11.65
CA TYR A 515 15.55 -18.21 10.89
C TYR A 515 16.93 -18.57 10.32
N ARG A 516 17.60 -17.61 9.68
CA ARG A 516 18.94 -17.83 9.10
C ARG A 516 19.99 -18.13 10.16
N THR A 517 19.97 -17.42 11.27
CA THR A 517 20.98 -17.57 12.34
C THR A 517 20.75 -18.80 13.22
N ARG A 518 19.51 -19.25 13.39
CA ARG A 518 19.17 -20.35 14.31
C ARG A 518 18.76 -21.66 13.64
N VAL A 519 18.10 -21.62 12.49
CA VAL A 519 17.47 -22.79 11.86
C VAL A 519 18.25 -23.25 10.62
N ALA A 520 18.56 -22.35 9.69
CA ALA A 520 19.21 -22.69 8.42
C ALA A 520 20.73 -22.96 8.54
N LYS A 521 21.20 -23.46 9.69
CA LYS A 521 22.63 -23.75 9.91
C LYS A 521 23.04 -24.96 9.07
N GLY A 522 23.75 -24.71 7.98
CA GLY A 522 24.46 -25.75 7.21
C GLY A 522 24.02 -25.91 5.74
N ASN A 523 22.84 -25.39 5.34
CA ASN A 523 22.38 -25.48 3.94
C ASN A 523 22.15 -24.08 3.36
N ARG A 524 23.13 -23.60 2.57
CA ARG A 524 23.20 -22.22 2.04
C ARG A 524 22.13 -21.90 0.99
N SER A 525 21.37 -22.90 0.53
CA SER A 525 20.32 -22.81 -0.49
C SER A 525 18.92 -23.06 0.07
N ASP A 526 18.67 -22.78 1.35
CA ASP A 526 17.33 -23.01 1.92
C ASP A 526 16.30 -21.98 1.42
N ILE A 527 15.59 -22.33 0.34
CA ILE A 527 14.54 -21.52 -0.30
C ILE A 527 13.22 -21.61 0.50
N ARG A 528 13.09 -22.46 1.53
CA ARG A 528 11.82 -22.71 2.24
C ARG A 528 11.16 -21.44 2.77
N ILE A 529 11.92 -20.54 3.42
CA ILE A 529 11.37 -19.29 3.94
C ILE A 529 10.88 -18.36 2.81
N ILE A 530 11.53 -18.40 1.65
CA ILE A 530 11.14 -17.64 0.46
C ILE A 530 9.84 -18.21 -0.13
N VAL A 531 9.70 -19.53 -0.19
CA VAL A 531 8.45 -20.21 -0.60
C VAL A 531 7.31 -19.86 0.33
N ILE A 532 7.50 -19.96 1.64
CA ILE A 532 6.48 -19.65 2.65
C ILE A 532 6.06 -18.18 2.56
N ALA A 533 7.02 -17.25 2.51
CA ALA A 533 6.72 -15.82 2.38
C ALA A 533 5.97 -15.51 1.07
N SER A 534 6.35 -16.16 -0.03
CA SER A 534 5.66 -16.03 -1.33
C SER A 534 4.23 -16.57 -1.26
N GLY A 535 4.02 -17.68 -0.54
CA GLY A 535 2.69 -18.24 -0.28
C GLY A 535 1.78 -17.29 0.51
N PHE A 536 2.30 -16.62 1.54
CA PHE A 536 1.53 -15.61 2.29
C PHE A 536 1.16 -14.40 1.43
N VAL A 537 2.10 -13.89 0.62
CA VAL A 537 1.85 -12.77 -0.29
C VAL A 537 0.80 -13.16 -1.34
N LEU A 538 0.90 -14.35 -1.91
CA LEU A 538 -0.07 -14.86 -2.88
C LEU A 538 -1.44 -15.08 -2.25
N GLY A 539 -1.50 -15.68 -1.06
CA GLY A 539 -2.75 -15.93 -0.34
C GLY A 539 -3.51 -14.64 -0.08
N GLU A 540 -2.83 -13.59 0.40
CA GLU A 540 -3.46 -12.27 0.58
C GLU A 540 -3.96 -11.67 -0.74
N GLY A 541 -3.16 -11.75 -1.81
CA GLY A 541 -3.55 -11.25 -3.13
C GLY A 541 -4.80 -11.94 -3.69
N VAL A 542 -4.84 -13.28 -3.63
CA VAL A 542 -5.99 -14.07 -4.08
C VAL A 542 -7.23 -13.75 -3.25
N ILE A 543 -7.12 -13.73 -1.91
CA ILE A 543 -8.23 -13.40 -1.02
C ILE A 543 -8.71 -11.95 -1.24
N SER A 544 -7.81 -11.02 -1.57
CA SER A 544 -8.19 -9.63 -1.90
C SER A 544 -9.05 -9.56 -3.17
N ILE A 545 -8.69 -10.31 -4.21
CA ILE A 545 -9.48 -10.38 -5.46
C ILE A 545 -10.83 -11.04 -5.20
N VAL A 546 -10.86 -12.16 -4.47
CA VAL A 546 -12.10 -12.83 -4.09
C VAL A 546 -12.99 -11.87 -3.29
N SER A 547 -12.43 -11.17 -2.31
CA SER A 547 -13.15 -10.18 -1.50
C SER A 547 -13.69 -9.02 -2.34
N LEU A 548 -12.91 -8.54 -3.32
CA LEU A 548 -13.34 -7.50 -4.27
C LEU A 548 -14.51 -8.00 -5.12
N ILE A 549 -14.44 -9.22 -5.64
CA ILE A 549 -15.50 -9.82 -6.44
C ILE A 549 -16.76 -9.95 -5.58
N LEU A 550 -16.66 -10.51 -4.37
CA LEU A 550 -17.78 -10.66 -3.44
C LEU A 550 -18.41 -9.31 -3.06
N ARG A 551 -17.58 -8.29 -2.82
CA ARG A 551 -18.05 -6.93 -2.49
C ARG A 551 -18.75 -6.28 -3.69
N THR A 552 -18.22 -6.46 -4.89
CA THR A 552 -18.80 -5.89 -6.12
C THR A 552 -20.07 -6.62 -6.56
N SER A 553 -20.15 -7.93 -6.32
CA SER A 553 -21.34 -8.75 -6.58
C SER A 553 -22.42 -8.61 -5.50
N GLY A 554 -22.23 -7.74 -4.51
CA GLY A 554 -23.19 -7.48 -3.43
C GLY A 554 -23.21 -8.56 -2.34
N VAL A 555 -22.46 -9.64 -2.49
CA VAL A 555 -22.35 -10.77 -1.54
C VAL A 555 -21.51 -10.41 -0.30
N GLY A 556 -20.77 -9.30 -0.34
CA GLY A 556 -19.81 -8.90 0.71
C GLY A 556 -20.35 -8.02 1.84
N ARG A 557 -21.66 -7.81 1.97
CA ARG A 557 -22.21 -6.97 3.06
C ARG A 557 -21.99 -7.62 4.45
N SER A 558 -21.98 -8.94 4.56
CA SER A 558 -21.89 -9.67 5.85
C SER A 558 -20.54 -10.33 6.16
N LEU A 559 -19.56 -10.35 5.25
CA LEU A 559 -18.33 -11.15 5.41
C LEU A 559 -17.06 -10.36 5.76
N VAL A 560 -17.15 -9.05 5.96
CA VAL A 560 -16.03 -8.23 6.44
C VAL A 560 -16.24 -7.92 7.93
N PRO A 561 -15.32 -8.30 8.83
CA PRO A 561 -15.35 -7.84 10.22
C PRO A 561 -15.25 -6.30 10.23
N GLY A 562 -16.38 -5.63 10.44
CA GLY A 562 -16.52 -4.17 10.38
C GLY A 562 -17.71 -3.67 9.56
N ALA A 563 -18.25 -4.45 8.62
CA ALA A 563 -19.38 -4.02 7.77
C ALA A 563 -20.76 -4.13 8.47
N TYR A 564 -20.89 -4.97 9.50
CA TYR A 564 -22.14 -5.17 10.23
C TYR A 564 -22.65 -3.89 10.93
N LEU A 565 -21.76 -2.97 11.34
CA LEU A 565 -22.16 -1.72 11.96
C LEU A 565 -22.83 -0.77 10.94
N GLN A 566 -22.32 -0.71 9.71
CA GLN A 566 -22.87 0.14 8.66
C GLN A 566 -24.18 -0.42 8.08
N LEU A 567 -24.30 -1.75 7.99
CA LEU A 567 -25.53 -2.42 7.55
C LEU A 567 -26.67 -2.34 8.55
N SER A 568 -26.37 -2.35 9.85
CA SER A 568 -27.38 -2.08 10.87
C SER A 568 -27.96 -0.67 10.69
N ILE A 569 -27.12 0.30 10.38
CA ILE A 569 -27.52 1.70 10.15
C ILE A 569 -28.35 1.81 8.86
N ASP A 570 -27.90 1.21 7.75
CA ASP A 570 -28.62 1.25 6.47
C ASP A 570 -29.94 0.45 6.48
N TYR A 571 -30.02 -0.65 7.23
CA TYR A 571 -31.24 -1.44 7.39
C TYR A 571 -32.28 -0.70 8.25
N HIS A 572 -31.85 -0.03 9.32
CA HIS A 572 -32.76 0.80 10.12
C HIS A 572 -33.17 2.07 9.37
N ALA A 573 -32.29 2.66 8.55
CA ALA A 573 -32.62 3.79 7.68
C ALA A 573 -33.68 3.43 6.61
N ARG A 574 -33.58 2.25 5.97
CA ARG A 574 -34.57 1.78 4.98
C ARG A 574 -35.88 1.30 5.60
N LYS A 575 -35.83 0.78 6.82
CA LYS A 575 -37.06 0.46 7.58
C LYS A 575 -37.80 1.74 7.99
N MET A 576 -37.07 2.84 8.25
CA MET A 576 -37.66 4.16 8.51
C MET A 576 -38.31 4.81 7.29
N GLU A 577 -37.87 4.52 6.06
CA GLU A 577 -38.52 5.05 4.83
C GLU A 577 -39.88 4.41 4.54
N HIS A 578 -40.16 3.21 5.06
CA HIS A 578 -41.40 2.48 4.78
C HIS A 578 -42.53 2.72 5.79
N GLU A 579 -42.29 3.47 6.87
CA GLU A 579 -43.29 3.84 7.90
C GLU A 579 -43.78 5.30 7.77
N ILE A 580 -43.42 6.00 6.70
CA ILE A 580 -43.87 7.38 6.44
C ILE A 580 -45.13 7.34 5.56
N ASP A 581 -46.26 7.73 6.14
CA ASP A 581 -47.52 7.98 5.44
C ASP A 581 -47.31 9.11 4.41
N PRO A 582 -47.55 8.88 3.10
CA PRO A 582 -47.25 9.84 2.03
C PRO A 582 -48.12 11.12 2.06
N ASN A 583 -49.00 11.30 3.05
CA ASN A 583 -49.90 12.46 3.16
C ASN A 583 -49.59 13.45 4.30
N GLU A 584 -48.51 13.29 5.08
CA GLU A 584 -48.10 14.31 6.07
C GLU A 584 -47.22 15.41 5.42
N SER A 585 -47.64 16.67 5.58
CA SER A 585 -46.92 17.85 5.05
C SER A 585 -45.50 18.00 5.64
N PRO A 586 -44.52 18.55 4.89
CA PRO A 586 -43.07 18.51 5.23
C PRO A 586 -42.63 19.36 6.44
N THR A 587 -43.56 19.95 7.18
CA THR A 587 -43.29 20.96 8.21
C THR A 587 -43.04 20.40 9.61
N SER A 588 -43.16 19.08 9.84
CA SER A 588 -43.02 18.44 11.17
C SER A 588 -41.65 17.77 11.44
N ALA A 589 -40.81 17.55 10.42
CA ALA A 589 -39.52 16.84 10.56
C ALA A 589 -38.42 17.67 11.29
N THR A 590 -38.63 18.97 11.46
CA THR A 590 -37.69 19.91 12.11
C THR A 590 -38.05 20.24 13.56
N ALA A 591 -39.12 19.66 14.11
CA ALA A 591 -39.51 19.90 15.51
C ALA A 591 -38.45 19.32 16.47
N ILE A 592 -37.93 20.15 17.37
CA ILE A 592 -36.98 19.74 18.41
C ILE A 592 -37.77 19.41 19.67
N VAL A 593 -37.68 18.16 20.13
CA VAL A 593 -38.32 17.71 21.37
C VAL A 593 -37.37 17.89 22.54
N LYS A 594 -37.92 18.39 23.64
CA LYS A 594 -37.24 18.50 24.92
C LYS A 594 -38.02 17.70 25.96
N ALA A 595 -37.42 16.62 26.44
CA ALA A 595 -38.10 15.68 27.31
C ALA A 595 -37.18 15.18 28.44
N ARG A 596 -37.80 14.75 29.52
CA ARG A 596 -37.17 14.10 30.66
C ARG A 596 -37.65 12.65 30.74
N ILE A 597 -36.69 11.74 30.84
CA ILE A 597 -36.87 10.33 31.14
C ILE A 597 -36.64 10.13 32.64
N SER A 598 -37.62 9.56 33.34
CA SER A 598 -37.55 9.17 34.75
C SER A 598 -38.10 7.75 34.95
N ASP A 599 -37.96 7.23 36.17
CA ASP A 599 -38.56 5.96 36.60
C ASP A 599 -38.17 4.77 35.71
N ILE A 600 -36.89 4.71 35.30
CA ILE A 600 -36.38 3.64 34.45
C ILE A 600 -36.49 2.33 35.23
N ARG A 601 -37.29 1.40 34.71
CA ARG A 601 -37.50 0.06 35.27
C ARG A 601 -37.18 -1.01 34.23
N CYS A 602 -36.56 -2.09 34.66
CA CYS A 602 -36.37 -3.28 33.85
C CYS A 602 -37.13 -4.43 34.50
N THR A 603 -38.02 -5.09 33.76
CA THR A 603 -38.82 -6.22 34.23
C THR A 603 -38.50 -7.49 33.43
N GLN A 604 -38.76 -8.65 34.03
CA GLN A 604 -38.59 -9.97 33.40
C GLN A 604 -37.14 -10.27 32.96
N LEU A 605 -36.15 -9.97 33.81
CA LEU A 605 -34.77 -10.42 33.59
C LEU A 605 -34.70 -11.97 33.64
N THR A 606 -34.41 -12.58 32.50
CA THR A 606 -34.30 -14.04 32.33
C THR A 606 -32.99 -14.58 32.90
N ARG A 607 -32.86 -14.63 34.24
CA ARG A 607 -32.03 -15.61 34.99
C ARG A 607 -32.07 -15.39 36.51
N LYS A 608 -32.69 -16.32 37.24
CA LYS A 608 -32.42 -16.47 38.68
C LYS A 608 -31.02 -17.03 38.87
N THR A 609 -30.10 -16.20 39.34
CA THR A 609 -28.74 -16.63 39.72
C THR A 609 -28.65 -16.61 41.25
N TRP A 610 -27.93 -17.53 41.88
CA TRP A 610 -27.80 -17.57 43.36
C TRP A 610 -27.07 -16.35 43.95
N TRP A 611 -26.40 -15.56 43.12
CA TRP A 611 -25.67 -14.34 43.49
C TRP A 611 -26.25 -13.12 42.75
N LYS A 612 -26.64 -12.07 43.49
CA LYS A 612 -27.17 -10.82 42.92
C LYS A 612 -26.09 -10.08 42.13
N LYS A 613 -26.28 -9.94 40.83
CA LYS A 613 -25.33 -9.26 39.93
C LYS A 613 -25.64 -7.76 39.81
N PRO A 614 -24.62 -6.90 39.66
CA PRO A 614 -24.82 -5.46 39.41
C PRO A 614 -25.17 -5.20 37.94
N PHE A 615 -26.23 -4.44 37.71
CA PHE A 615 -26.71 -4.02 36.39
C PHE A 615 -26.78 -2.50 36.27
N TYR A 616 -26.68 -1.99 35.05
CA TYR A 616 -26.93 -0.58 34.73
C TYR A 616 -27.52 -0.43 33.32
N VAL A 617 -28.21 0.68 33.10
CA VAL A 617 -28.77 1.06 31.79
C VAL A 617 -27.93 2.18 31.21
N LYS A 618 -27.62 2.07 29.92
CA LYS A 618 -26.96 3.11 29.13
C LYS A 618 -27.94 3.64 28.09
N VAL A 619 -28.15 4.96 28.10
CA VAL A 619 -28.98 5.67 27.13
C VAL A 619 -28.07 6.50 26.24
N SER A 620 -28.10 6.26 24.93
CA SER A 620 -27.27 6.94 23.94
C SER A 620 -28.16 7.66 22.94
N LEU A 621 -27.83 8.91 22.62
CA LEU A 621 -28.52 9.73 21.63
C LEU A 621 -27.46 10.33 20.71
N ASP A 622 -27.72 10.34 19.40
CA ASP A 622 -26.78 10.85 18.41
C ASP A 622 -26.35 12.29 18.71
N GLY A 623 -25.04 12.52 18.72
CA GLY A 623 -24.43 13.83 19.01
C GLY A 623 -24.42 14.25 20.49
N GLN A 624 -24.92 13.43 21.43
CA GLN A 624 -24.87 13.71 22.87
C GLN A 624 -24.04 12.67 23.65
N LYS A 625 -23.48 13.09 24.79
CA LYS A 625 -22.74 12.17 25.68
C LYS A 625 -23.71 11.13 26.23
N PRO A 626 -23.39 9.83 26.17
CA PRO A 626 -24.29 8.79 26.66
C PRO A 626 -24.49 8.92 28.17
N PHE A 627 -25.73 8.75 28.60
CA PHE A 627 -26.12 8.71 29.99
C PHE A 627 -26.02 7.28 30.53
N GLN A 628 -25.56 7.14 31.77
CA GLN A 628 -25.40 5.85 32.44
C GLN A 628 -26.01 5.92 33.83
N THR A 629 -26.88 4.96 34.15
CA THR A 629 -27.48 4.85 35.48
C THR A 629 -26.50 4.26 36.51
N LYS A 630 -26.81 4.38 37.80
CA LYS A 630 -26.05 3.75 38.88
C LYS A 630 -26.12 2.22 38.78
N PHE A 631 -25.12 1.56 39.35
CA PHE A 631 -25.12 0.09 39.43
C PHE A 631 -26.12 -0.39 40.49
N LEU A 632 -27.10 -1.21 40.10
CA LEU A 632 -28.08 -1.83 41.00
C LEU A 632 -27.93 -3.35 41.00
N LYS A 633 -27.94 -3.95 42.20
CA LYS A 633 -27.91 -5.42 42.36
C LYS A 633 -29.32 -5.95 42.56
N GLY A 634 -29.78 -6.84 41.68
CA GLY A 634 -31.10 -7.46 41.78
C GLY A 634 -31.29 -8.60 40.78
N ASP A 635 -32.44 -9.28 40.86
CA ASP A 635 -32.64 -10.59 40.22
C ASP A 635 -33.79 -10.64 39.19
N SER A 636 -34.84 -9.81 39.30
CA SER A 636 -36.00 -9.87 38.39
C SER A 636 -36.49 -8.51 37.93
N ASP A 637 -36.72 -7.59 38.87
CA ASP A 637 -37.21 -6.24 38.60
C ASP A 637 -36.24 -5.22 39.21
N LEU A 638 -35.73 -4.34 38.36
CA LEU A 638 -34.77 -3.29 38.73
C LEU A 638 -35.39 -1.93 38.45
N SER A 639 -35.28 -1.00 39.39
CA SER A 639 -35.78 0.38 39.25
C SER A 639 -34.68 1.38 39.60
N TRP A 640 -34.35 2.27 38.68
CA TRP A 640 -33.39 3.35 38.88
C TRP A 640 -34.11 4.67 39.15
N ASP A 641 -33.57 5.44 40.11
CA ASP A 641 -34.01 6.79 40.46
C ASP A 641 -33.36 7.87 39.58
N ASP A 642 -32.41 7.48 38.73
CA ASP A 642 -31.65 8.38 37.87
C ASP A 642 -32.56 8.97 36.77
N THR A 643 -32.45 10.28 36.54
CA THR A 643 -33.22 11.00 35.51
C THR A 643 -32.32 11.50 34.39
N PHE A 644 -32.81 11.43 33.15
CA PHE A 644 -32.09 11.86 31.96
C PHE A 644 -32.92 12.87 31.17
N THR A 645 -32.38 14.06 30.94
CA THR A 645 -33.04 15.11 30.15
C THR A 645 -32.29 15.30 28.84
N PHE A 646 -33.01 15.28 27.72
CA PHE A 646 -32.43 15.44 26.38
C PHE A 646 -33.18 16.48 25.55
N LYS A 647 -32.48 17.02 24.55
CA LYS A 647 -33.01 17.91 23.51
C LYS A 647 -32.56 17.37 22.16
N ALA A 648 -33.49 16.91 21.33
CA ALA A 648 -33.17 16.25 20.06
C ALA A 648 -34.23 16.53 18.99
N PRO A 649 -33.88 16.59 17.70
CA PRO A 649 -34.85 16.49 16.61
C PRO A 649 -35.77 15.27 16.76
N CYS A 650 -37.04 15.38 16.37
CA CYS A 650 -37.98 14.26 16.33
C CYS A 650 -37.44 13.04 15.56
N SER A 651 -36.60 13.27 14.54
CA SER A 651 -36.00 12.24 13.68
C SER A 651 -34.79 11.52 14.30
N SER A 652 -34.28 11.97 15.46
CA SER A 652 -33.13 11.32 16.09
C SER A 652 -33.49 9.96 16.69
N SER A 653 -32.55 9.01 16.65
CA SER A 653 -32.69 7.74 17.35
C SER A 653 -32.13 7.81 18.77
N ILE A 654 -32.84 7.19 19.71
CA ILE A 654 -32.42 7.00 21.09
C ILE A 654 -32.27 5.51 21.37
N LYS A 655 -31.10 5.13 21.88
CA LYS A 655 -30.73 3.74 22.14
C LYS A 655 -30.67 3.45 23.63
N PHE A 656 -31.42 2.46 24.08
CA PHE A 656 -31.39 1.93 25.44
C PHE A 656 -30.67 0.58 25.45
N GLN A 657 -29.68 0.43 26.34
CA GLN A 657 -28.89 -0.80 26.46
C GLN A 657 -28.76 -1.22 27.93
N LEU A 658 -28.99 -2.49 28.21
CA LEU A 658 -28.84 -3.08 29.54
C LEU A 658 -27.52 -3.84 29.66
N PHE A 659 -26.74 -3.57 30.71
CA PHE A 659 -25.44 -4.20 30.94
C PHE A 659 -25.36 -4.92 32.29
N GLU A 660 -24.75 -6.10 32.30
CA GLU A 660 -24.26 -6.80 33.49
C GLU A 660 -22.80 -6.38 33.74
N HIS A 661 -22.55 -5.73 34.89
CA HIS A 661 -21.21 -5.31 35.26
C HIS A 661 -20.39 -6.49 35.81
N ARG A 662 -19.16 -6.64 35.33
CA ARG A 662 -18.22 -7.71 35.71
C ARG A 662 -16.90 -7.07 36.13
N ILE A 663 -16.35 -7.51 37.26
CA ILE A 663 -15.18 -6.89 37.89
C ILE A 663 -13.87 -7.26 37.15
N LEU A 664 -13.74 -8.52 36.71
CA LEU A 664 -12.49 -9.06 36.11
C LEU A 664 -12.56 -9.25 34.59
N HIS A 665 -13.70 -8.93 33.97
CA HIS A 665 -13.93 -9.12 32.54
C HIS A 665 -14.71 -7.93 31.97
N LYS A 666 -14.68 -7.76 30.64
CA LYS A 666 -15.50 -6.76 29.93
C LYS A 666 -16.98 -6.92 30.32
N THR A 667 -17.66 -5.80 30.55
CA THR A 667 -19.08 -5.78 30.90
C THR A 667 -19.90 -6.47 29.82
N LYS A 668 -20.88 -7.28 30.23
CA LYS A 668 -21.67 -8.08 29.30
C LYS A 668 -22.94 -7.34 28.95
N GLU A 669 -23.12 -6.98 27.68
CA GLU A 669 -24.40 -6.47 27.18
C GLU A 669 -25.44 -7.60 27.26
N ILE A 670 -26.56 -7.31 27.92
CA ILE A 670 -27.70 -8.23 28.03
C ILE A 670 -28.54 -8.12 26.77
N GLY A 671 -28.96 -6.91 26.41
CA GLY A 671 -29.70 -6.59 25.20
C GLY A 671 -29.91 -5.08 25.07
N GLY A 672 -30.43 -4.65 23.93
CA GLY A 672 -30.69 -3.25 23.63
C GLY A 672 -31.88 -3.05 22.69
N VAL A 673 -32.37 -1.82 22.64
CA VAL A 673 -33.45 -1.38 21.77
C VAL A 673 -33.16 0.05 21.31
N GLU A 674 -33.44 0.33 20.04
CA GLU A 674 -33.25 1.64 19.43
C GLU A 674 -34.59 2.10 18.86
N VAL A 675 -34.98 3.33 19.19
CA VAL A 675 -36.31 3.87 18.90
C VAL A 675 -36.17 5.31 18.43
N VAL A 676 -37.04 5.76 17.52
CA VAL A 676 -37.07 7.15 17.05
C VAL A 676 -37.75 8.03 18.11
N VAL A 677 -37.22 9.22 18.36
CA VAL A 677 -37.77 10.14 19.38
C VAL A 677 -39.24 10.46 19.11
N GLN A 678 -39.65 10.57 17.85
CA GLN A 678 -41.05 10.78 17.45
C GLN A 678 -42.01 9.66 17.90
N SER A 679 -41.59 8.40 17.89
CA SER A 679 -42.47 7.30 18.34
C SER A 679 -42.67 7.29 19.86
N LEU A 680 -41.76 7.90 20.62
CA LEU A 680 -41.89 8.05 22.08
C LEU A 680 -42.84 9.19 22.47
N SER A 681 -43.04 10.18 21.59
CA SER A 681 -43.92 11.33 21.86
C SER A 681 -45.38 11.14 21.42
N ARG A 682 -45.65 10.19 20.50
CA ARG A 682 -47.02 9.87 20.02
C ARG A 682 -47.81 8.95 20.98
N GLY A 683 -47.16 8.33 21.96
CA GLY A 683 -47.82 7.46 22.94
C GLY A 683 -48.67 8.24 23.93
N SER A 684 -49.96 7.92 24.02
CA SER A 684 -50.91 8.59 24.94
C SER A 684 -50.74 8.18 26.42
N SER A 685 -49.79 7.30 26.74
CA SER A 685 -49.45 6.89 28.12
C SER A 685 -48.09 7.46 28.55
N PRO A 686 -47.96 8.04 29.75
CA PRO A 686 -46.68 8.56 30.26
C PRO A 686 -45.65 7.44 30.48
N ASP A 687 -46.12 6.20 30.72
CA ASP A 687 -45.30 5.00 30.80
C ASP A 687 -45.06 4.41 29.40
N ASN A 688 -43.81 4.46 28.95
CA ASN A 688 -43.34 3.78 27.74
C ASN A 688 -42.70 2.45 28.16
N SER A 689 -42.98 1.36 27.44
CA SER A 689 -42.36 0.04 27.69
C SER A 689 -41.79 -0.51 26.38
N LEU A 690 -40.48 -0.78 26.36
CA LEU A 690 -39.73 -1.22 25.20
C LEU A 690 -39.15 -2.62 25.44
N GLU A 691 -39.33 -3.50 24.46
CA GLU A 691 -38.81 -4.86 24.52
C GLU A 691 -37.33 -4.91 24.07
N LEU A 692 -36.50 -5.64 24.82
CA LEU A 692 -35.07 -5.77 24.54
C LEU A 692 -34.75 -6.94 23.61
N TRP A 693 -33.84 -6.69 22.68
CA TRP A 693 -33.38 -7.66 21.71
C TRP A 693 -31.88 -7.92 21.84
N LYS A 694 -31.45 -9.13 21.49
CA LYS A 694 -30.03 -9.48 21.44
C LYS A 694 -29.75 -10.34 20.21
N ALA A 695 -28.68 -10.02 19.49
CA ALA A 695 -28.17 -10.89 18.45
C ALA A 695 -27.53 -12.15 19.08
N ASP A 696 -27.85 -13.32 18.53
CA ASP A 696 -27.15 -14.57 18.85
C ASP A 696 -25.77 -14.62 18.17
N ASN A 697 -25.01 -15.71 18.42
CA ASN A 697 -23.66 -15.87 17.88
C ASN A 697 -23.61 -15.98 16.34
N VAL A 698 -24.76 -16.13 15.69
CA VAL A 698 -24.93 -16.20 14.22
C VAL A 698 -25.53 -14.89 13.67
N GLY A 699 -25.84 -13.93 14.55
CA GLY A 699 -26.37 -12.60 14.20
C GLY A 699 -27.90 -12.55 14.05
N VAL A 700 -28.63 -13.60 14.42
CA VAL A 700 -30.10 -13.61 14.42
C VAL A 700 -30.61 -12.94 15.70
N LEU A 701 -31.52 -11.98 15.56
CA LEU A 701 -32.13 -11.30 16.70
C LEU A 701 -33.06 -12.26 17.46
N GLN A 702 -32.68 -12.57 18.70
CA GLN A 702 -33.54 -13.27 19.64
C GLN A 702 -34.24 -12.27 20.55
N ASN A 703 -35.55 -12.45 20.72
CA ASN A 703 -36.35 -11.73 21.69
C ASN A 703 -35.99 -12.25 23.10
N LEU A 704 -35.69 -11.35 24.03
CA LEU A 704 -35.30 -11.69 25.40
C LEU A 704 -36.47 -11.77 26.39
N SER A 705 -37.69 -11.39 25.98
CA SER A 705 -38.86 -11.23 26.87
C SER A 705 -38.57 -10.34 28.10
N THR A 706 -37.64 -9.39 27.95
CA THR A 706 -37.22 -8.44 28.99
C THR A 706 -37.61 -7.05 28.53
N PHE A 707 -38.26 -6.28 29.40
CA PHE A 707 -38.80 -4.97 29.06
C PHE A 707 -38.07 -3.87 29.83
N ILE A 708 -37.74 -2.76 29.16
CA ILE A 708 -37.36 -1.50 29.80
C ILE A 708 -38.55 -0.56 29.72
N SER A 709 -39.09 -0.21 30.88
CA SER A 709 -40.15 0.79 31.02
C SER A 709 -39.63 2.09 31.62
N PHE A 710 -40.13 3.24 31.19
CA PHE A 710 -39.75 4.55 31.72
C PHE A 710 -40.87 5.58 31.53
N THR A 711 -40.87 6.61 32.38
CA THR A 711 -41.78 7.74 32.28
C THR A 711 -41.17 8.81 31.37
N LEU A 712 -41.91 9.27 30.36
CA LEU A 712 -41.51 10.40 29.52
C LEU A 712 -42.35 11.63 29.86
N SER A 713 -41.70 12.72 30.28
CA SER A 713 -42.35 14.01 30.55
C SER A 713 -41.83 15.10 29.62
N ALA A 714 -42.76 15.78 28.93
CA ALA A 714 -42.43 16.96 28.12
C ALA A 714 -42.07 18.14 29.01
N ILE A 715 -41.06 18.92 28.62
CA ILE A 715 -40.65 20.12 29.35
C ILE A 715 -41.08 21.35 28.53
N SER A 716 -41.86 22.28 29.08
CA SER A 716 -42.34 23.46 28.33
C SER A 716 -41.20 24.33 27.78
N GLU A 717 -41.49 25.01 26.66
CA GLU A 717 -40.53 25.82 25.91
C GLU A 717 -39.96 27.01 26.70
N ASP A 718 -40.71 27.55 27.68
CA ASP A 718 -40.29 28.69 28.52
C ASP A 718 -39.32 28.33 29.65
N ALA A 719 -39.05 27.04 29.90
CA ALA A 719 -38.10 26.62 30.92
C ALA A 719 -36.67 26.68 30.37
N ASN A 720 -35.99 27.82 30.54
CA ASN A 720 -34.60 28.01 30.13
C ASN A 720 -33.68 26.99 30.83
N VAL A 721 -33.21 25.98 30.09
CA VAL A 721 -32.38 24.86 30.63
C VAL A 721 -31.03 25.35 31.15
N GLY A 722 -30.60 26.54 30.72
CA GLY A 722 -29.42 27.20 31.25
C GLY A 722 -29.54 27.51 32.75
N HIS A 723 -30.72 27.94 33.22
CA HIS A 723 -30.88 28.44 34.58
C HIS A 723 -30.93 27.35 35.67
N LEU A 724 -31.48 26.16 35.35
CA LEU A 724 -31.52 25.04 36.29
C LEU A 724 -30.16 24.36 36.46
N ARG A 725 -29.31 24.39 35.43
CA ARG A 725 -27.91 23.95 35.55
C ARG A 725 -27.01 25.02 36.13
N GLU A 726 -27.34 26.31 35.96
CA GLU A 726 -26.58 27.40 36.59
C GLU A 726 -26.77 27.43 38.09
N GLU A 727 -27.98 27.28 38.65
CA GLU A 727 -28.12 27.30 40.12
C GLU A 727 -27.46 26.07 40.78
N GLU A 728 -27.60 24.88 40.21
CA GLU A 728 -26.89 23.68 40.69
C GLU A 728 -25.38 23.77 40.45
N ALA A 729 -24.93 24.32 39.32
CA ALA A 729 -23.51 24.52 39.05
C ALA A 729 -22.92 25.68 39.86
N ILE A 730 -23.69 26.71 40.22
CA ILE A 730 -23.28 27.83 41.09
C ILE A 730 -23.24 27.36 42.54
N GLN A 731 -24.15 26.46 42.96
CA GLN A 731 -24.12 25.87 44.29
C GLN A 731 -22.97 24.86 44.43
N GLN A 732 -22.76 23.98 43.44
CA GLN A 732 -21.61 23.08 43.39
C GLN A 732 -20.29 23.83 43.17
N ALA A 733 -20.30 24.94 42.42
CA ALA A 733 -19.14 25.80 42.28
C ALA A 733 -18.87 26.57 43.56
N ARG A 734 -19.88 27.04 44.32
CA ARG A 734 -19.70 27.71 45.63
C ARG A 734 -19.21 26.73 46.70
N GLU A 735 -19.78 25.53 46.77
CA GLU A 735 -19.28 24.46 47.65
C GLU A 735 -17.88 23.99 47.24
N GLY A 736 -17.59 23.99 45.93
CA GLY A 736 -16.26 23.75 45.38
C GLY A 736 -15.28 24.88 45.69
N LEU A 737 -15.73 26.14 45.65
CA LEU A 737 -14.94 27.34 45.91
C LEU A 737 -14.65 27.50 47.40
N ASP A 738 -15.58 27.16 48.29
CA ASP A 738 -15.34 27.10 49.74
C ASP A 738 -14.36 25.99 50.13
N LYS A 739 -14.38 24.86 49.40
CA LYS A 739 -13.37 23.78 49.54
C LYS A 739 -12.02 24.14 48.90
N MET A 740 -12.02 25.00 47.87
CA MET A 740 -10.80 25.45 47.17
C MET A 740 -10.16 26.71 47.78
N ASN A 741 -10.89 27.50 48.57
CA ASN A 741 -10.38 28.67 49.29
C ASN A 741 -9.33 28.34 50.36
N VAL A 742 -9.05 27.05 50.59
CA VAL A 742 -8.00 26.57 51.51
C VAL A 742 -6.69 26.22 50.78
N ALA A 743 -6.60 26.32 49.44
CA ALA A 743 -5.39 25.93 48.71
C ALA A 743 -4.96 26.96 47.65
N PRO A 744 -3.90 27.75 47.88
CA PRO A 744 -3.44 28.72 46.89
C PRO A 744 -2.63 28.05 45.76
N SER A 745 -2.77 28.59 44.53
CA SER A 745 -1.87 28.46 43.35
C SER A 745 -2.07 27.35 42.28
N ALA A 746 -3.30 26.91 41.95
CA ALA A 746 -3.52 25.85 40.96
C ALA A 746 -4.08 26.27 39.57
N LEU A 747 -4.42 27.53 39.33
CA LEU A 747 -5.13 27.91 38.08
C LEU A 747 -4.26 27.74 36.81
N GLY A 748 -2.97 28.10 36.87
CA GLY A 748 -2.03 27.92 35.75
C GLY A 748 -1.68 26.44 35.47
N LYS A 749 -1.73 25.58 36.49
CA LYS A 749 -1.48 24.13 36.35
C LYS A 749 -2.67 23.40 35.73
N ALA A 750 -3.90 23.83 36.03
CA ALA A 750 -5.11 23.22 35.47
C ALA A 750 -5.26 23.47 33.96
N GLN A 751 -4.94 24.68 33.48
CA GLN A 751 -4.92 24.97 32.05
C GLN A 751 -3.84 24.16 31.33
N LEU A 752 -2.64 24.06 31.91
CA LEU A 752 -1.55 23.23 31.39
C LEU A 752 -1.94 21.75 31.31
N VAL A 753 -2.58 21.21 32.35
CA VAL A 753 -3.05 19.82 32.39
C VAL A 753 -4.18 19.57 31.39
N SER A 754 -5.06 20.55 31.12
CA SER A 754 -6.10 20.42 30.11
C SER A 754 -5.54 20.40 28.68
N LEU A 755 -4.47 21.17 28.44
CA LEU A 755 -3.77 21.22 27.16
C LEU A 755 -3.00 19.92 26.94
N ILE A 756 -2.28 19.46 27.96
CA ILE A 756 -1.59 18.16 27.97
C ILE A 756 -2.59 17.01 27.80
N GLY A 757 -3.78 17.11 28.41
CA GLY A 757 -4.85 16.11 28.29
C GLY A 757 -5.44 16.03 26.89
N ARG A 758 -5.64 17.16 26.21
CA ARG A 758 -6.07 17.18 24.79
C ARG A 758 -4.96 16.67 23.88
N ASP A 759 -3.73 17.13 24.05
CA ASP A 759 -2.58 16.67 23.27
C ASP A 759 -2.34 15.16 23.47
N ALA A 760 -2.54 14.63 24.69
CA ALA A 760 -2.45 13.22 24.98
C ALA A 760 -3.60 12.42 24.35
N LEU A 761 -4.83 12.96 24.33
CA LEU A 761 -5.98 12.32 23.72
C LEU A 761 -5.88 12.30 22.19
N ASP A 762 -5.43 13.40 21.58
CA ASP A 762 -5.18 13.50 20.14
C ASP A 762 -3.96 12.65 19.73
N SER A 763 -2.92 12.60 20.56
CA SER A 763 -1.80 11.68 20.36
C SER A 763 -2.25 10.23 20.47
N ALA A 764 -3.09 9.88 21.46
CA ALA A 764 -3.63 8.53 21.64
C ALA A 764 -4.54 8.11 20.48
N ARG A 765 -5.41 9.01 19.99
CA ARG A 765 -6.22 8.77 18.79
C ARG A 765 -5.37 8.64 17.54
N SER A 766 -4.34 9.48 17.37
CA SER A 766 -3.39 9.32 16.27
C SER A 766 -2.61 8.01 16.39
N PHE A 767 -2.35 7.54 17.60
CA PHE A 767 -1.70 6.26 17.85
C PHE A 767 -2.66 5.11 17.50
N GLU A 768 -3.93 5.18 17.89
CA GLU A 768 -4.95 4.19 17.51
C GLU A 768 -5.18 4.15 15.98
N ASP A 769 -5.22 5.30 15.31
CA ASP A 769 -5.34 5.40 13.85
C ASP A 769 -4.10 4.84 13.10
N ILE A 770 -2.90 5.00 13.68
CA ILE A 770 -1.64 4.55 13.07
C ILE A 770 -1.34 3.07 13.40
N TRP A 771 -1.70 2.60 14.59
CA TRP A 771 -1.27 1.32 15.17
C TRP A 771 -2.41 0.31 15.34
N GLY A 772 -3.67 0.73 15.34
CA GLY A 772 -4.84 -0.13 15.51
C GLY A 772 -4.92 -1.24 14.45
N SER A 773 -4.48 -0.96 13.21
CA SER A 773 -4.41 -1.99 12.17
C SER A 773 -3.36 -3.07 12.44
N VAL A 774 -2.23 -2.73 13.08
CA VAL A 774 -1.19 -3.71 13.45
C VAL A 774 -1.66 -4.54 14.63
N LEU A 775 -2.25 -3.89 15.64
CA LEU A 775 -2.80 -4.56 16.82
C LEU A 775 -3.92 -5.53 16.41
N GLY A 776 -4.86 -5.11 15.57
CA GLY A 776 -5.93 -5.99 15.09
C GLY A 776 -5.42 -7.19 14.25
N LYS A 777 -4.34 -7.01 13.48
CA LYS A 777 -3.70 -8.11 12.74
C LYS A 777 -2.95 -9.08 13.66
N LEU A 778 -2.27 -8.56 14.69
CA LEU A 778 -1.61 -9.37 15.70
C LEU A 778 -2.63 -10.15 16.54
N GLU A 779 -3.74 -9.53 16.94
CA GLU A 779 -4.85 -10.18 17.64
C GLU A 779 -5.47 -11.30 16.79
N SER A 780 -5.68 -11.06 15.50
CA SER A 780 -6.18 -12.07 14.56
C SER A 780 -5.20 -13.23 14.39
N PHE A 781 -3.90 -12.93 14.29
CA PHE A 781 -2.84 -13.95 14.18
C PHE A 781 -2.73 -14.79 15.45
N THR A 782 -2.81 -14.17 16.63
CA THR A 782 -2.84 -14.89 17.91
C THR A 782 -4.09 -15.76 18.04
N ALA A 783 -5.26 -15.27 17.61
CA ALA A 783 -6.50 -16.06 17.62
C ALA A 783 -6.42 -17.28 16.68
N ILE A 784 -5.76 -17.15 15.52
CA ILE A 784 -5.52 -18.27 14.59
C ILE A 784 -4.54 -19.29 15.20
N LEU A 785 -3.45 -18.82 15.84
CA LEU A 785 -2.49 -19.70 16.52
C LEU A 785 -3.12 -20.44 17.70
N ASP A 786 -3.97 -19.77 18.49
CA ASP A 786 -4.71 -20.40 19.57
C ASP A 786 -5.65 -21.49 19.02
N HIS A 787 -6.34 -21.23 17.90
CA HIS A 787 -7.17 -22.24 17.24
C HIS A 787 -6.37 -23.41 16.67
N LEU A 788 -5.20 -23.17 16.07
CA LEU A 788 -4.34 -24.23 15.55
C LEU A 788 -3.72 -25.07 16.68
N SER A 789 -3.39 -24.45 17.82
CA SER A 789 -2.87 -25.14 18.99
C SER A 789 -3.93 -26.02 19.69
N ALA A 790 -5.22 -25.75 19.46
CA ALA A 790 -6.33 -26.55 19.94
C ALA A 790 -6.61 -27.80 19.08
N VAL A 791 -6.04 -27.91 17.88
CA VAL A 791 -6.14 -29.10 17.02
C VAL A 791 -5.08 -30.11 17.47
N ARG A 792 -5.47 -31.06 18.33
CA ARG A 792 -4.63 -32.23 18.62
C ARG A 792 -4.65 -33.19 17.42
N PRO A 793 -3.54 -33.87 17.09
CA PRO A 793 -3.57 -34.98 16.15
C PRO A 793 -4.54 -36.05 16.68
N ILE A 794 -5.35 -36.58 15.78
CA ILE A 794 -6.16 -37.77 16.03
C ILE A 794 -5.16 -38.94 16.08
N ASP A 795 -5.10 -39.63 17.23
CA ASP A 795 -4.35 -40.88 17.42
C ASP A 795 -4.86 -41.99 16.48
#